data_AF-A0A7G2EI14-F1
#
_entry.id   AF-A0A7G2EI14-F1
#
_cell.length_a   1.000
_cell.length_b   1.000
_cell.length_c   1.000
_cell.angle_alpha   90.00
_cell.angle_beta   90.00
_cell.angle_gamma   90.00
#
_symmetry.space_group_name_H-M   'P 1'
#
loop_
_entity.id
_entity.type
_entity.pdbx_description
1 polymer ?
#
loop_
_entity_poly.entity_id
_entity_poly.type
_entity_poly.pdbx_seq_one_letter_code
_entity_poly.pdbx_strand_id
1 'polypeptide(L)'
;MVMEERSCHTANRVGDVQMGNGHKRGRSEDSSSNNVSIGVETDKQDMLSNKAQKKWVFGKCVNLSAVDAPCFKEMMTVDGGQMGLESSDCHDLNGWRLQDALEEVQDRVEKIKESWAITGCSILLDAWVDQKGRDLVTFVADCPAGLVYLISFDVSDFKDDVTALLSLVNGLVEEVGVRNVTQIIACSTSGWVGELGELFAGHDREVFWSVSVSHCFELMLVKISKIRSFGDIFDKVNNIWLFINNNPSVLNIFRDQCHGIDITVSSSEFEFVTPYLILESIFKAKKNLTAMFASSNWNNEQCIAISNLHLGYVYDTMDSIKESIAREFNHKPQFYKPLWDVIDDVWNKHLHNPLHAAGYFLNPTAFYSTNFHLDIEVVTGLISSLIHMVEDCHVQFKISTQIDMYRLGKDCFNEASQADQITGISPAEWWAHKASQYPELQSLAIKILSQTCEGASKYKLKRSLAEKLLLSEGMSNRERQHLDELSDSLSVFCELNETLKMAGTVVDVREHGICVDKKKSRVKCNYCGKEMNSFHRLKHHLGAVGTDVTHCDQVSLTLRETFRTMLMEDKSGYTTPKTKRVGKFQMADSRKRRKTEDSSSKSVSPEQGNVAVEVDNQDLLSSKAQKCIGRFFYEHCVDLSAVDSPCFKEMMMALGVGQKIPDSHDLNGRLLQEAMKEVQDYVKNIKDSWKITGCSILLDAWIDPKGHDLVSFVADCPAGPVYLKSIDVSVVKNDVTALLSLVNGLVEEVGVHNVTQIIACSTSGWVGELGKLFSGHDREVFWSVSLSHCFELMLVKIGKMRSFGDILDKVNTIWEFINNNPSALKIYRDQSHGKDITVSSSEFEFVKPYLILKSVFKAKKNLAAMFASSVWKKEEGKSVSNLVNDSSFWEAVEEILKCTSPLTDGLRLFSNADNNQHVGYIYDTLDGIKLSIKKEFNDEKKHYLTLWDVIDDVWNKHLHNPLHAAGYYLNPTSFYSTDFHLDPEVSSGLTHSLVHVAKEGQIKIASQLDRYRLGKDCFNEASQPDQISGISPIDWWTEKASQHPELQSFAIKILSQTCEGASRYKLKRSLAEKLLLTEGMSHCERKHLEELAFVHYNLHLQSCKA
;
A
#
# COMPACT_ATOMS: atom_id res chain seq x y z
N MET A 1 55.96 -22.06 -36.36
CA MET A 1 56.42 -23.42 -36.00
C MET A 1 55.20 -24.24 -35.63
N VAL A 2 54.68 -24.91 -36.65
CA VAL A 2 54.14 -26.28 -36.67
C VAL A 2 52.95 -26.66 -35.75
N MET A 3 51.77 -26.69 -36.39
CA MET A 3 50.85 -27.84 -36.59
C MET A 3 50.01 -28.35 -35.40
N GLU A 4 48.75 -28.80 -35.56
CA GLU A 4 47.94 -29.07 -36.75
C GLU A 4 46.45 -29.29 -36.38
N GLU A 5 45.56 -28.76 -37.24
CA GLU A 5 44.44 -29.44 -37.94
C GLU A 5 43.26 -30.10 -37.19
N ARG A 6 42.01 -29.61 -37.38
CA ARG A 6 40.98 -29.85 -38.46
C ARG A 6 40.00 -30.95 -38.06
N SER A 7 38.73 -31.08 -38.49
CA SER A 7 37.81 -30.49 -39.47
C SER A 7 36.41 -31.07 -39.11
N CYS A 8 35.29 -30.33 -39.04
CA CYS A 8 34.35 -29.95 -40.11
C CYS A 8 33.62 -31.10 -40.86
N HIS A 9 32.26 -31.09 -40.79
CA HIS A 9 31.25 -31.31 -41.86
C HIS A 9 31.15 -32.75 -42.49
N THR A 10 30.04 -33.31 -43.02
CA THR A 10 28.80 -32.82 -43.68
C THR A 10 27.87 -34.02 -44.02
N ALA A 11 26.56 -33.76 -44.14
CA ALA A 11 25.63 -34.15 -45.23
C ALA A 11 25.18 -35.62 -45.52
N ASN A 12 23.83 -35.75 -45.52
CA ASN A 12 22.92 -36.24 -46.58
C ASN A 12 22.79 -37.72 -47.02
N ARG A 13 21.51 -38.14 -46.95
CA ARG A 13 20.64 -38.72 -48.01
C ARG A 13 20.60 -40.23 -48.31
N VAL A 14 19.34 -40.71 -48.28
CA VAL A 14 18.61 -41.55 -49.26
C VAL A 14 19.02 -43.03 -49.33
N GLY A 15 18.13 -43.93 -48.86
CA GLY A 15 17.24 -44.75 -49.72
C GLY A 15 17.82 -46.17 -49.76
N ASP A 16 17.09 -47.29 -49.82
CA ASP A 16 15.75 -47.55 -50.29
C ASP A 16 15.46 -49.05 -50.08
N VAL A 17 14.17 -49.46 -50.08
CA VAL A 17 13.66 -50.77 -50.58
C VAL A 17 13.96 -52.01 -49.68
N GLN A 18 13.05 -52.96 -49.33
CA GLN A 18 11.90 -53.54 -50.04
C GLN A 18 10.95 -54.38 -49.13
N MET A 19 9.63 -54.16 -49.28
CA MET A 19 8.47 -55.08 -49.38
C MET A 19 8.44 -56.48 -48.70
N GLY A 20 7.36 -56.69 -47.92
CA GLY A 20 6.78 -58.01 -47.63
C GLY A 20 5.37 -57.89 -47.03
N ASN A 21 4.33 -57.98 -47.87
CA ASN A 21 2.91 -57.88 -47.52
C ASN A 21 2.39 -59.11 -46.74
N GLY A 22 1.61 -58.88 -45.68
CA GLY A 22 0.77 -59.87 -44.99
C GLY A 22 -0.45 -59.20 -44.37
N HIS A 23 -1.65 -59.58 -44.82
CA HIS A 23 -2.92 -58.91 -44.58
C HIS A 23 -3.62 -59.30 -43.26
N LYS A 24 -4.37 -58.32 -42.70
CA LYS A 24 -5.60 -58.41 -41.86
C LYS A 24 -5.50 -58.71 -40.35
N ARG A 25 -5.71 -57.68 -39.51
CA ARG A 25 -6.96 -57.37 -38.75
C ARG A 25 -6.68 -56.42 -37.55
N GLY A 26 -7.36 -55.26 -37.54
CA GLY A 26 -8.04 -54.71 -36.37
C GLY A 26 -7.25 -54.05 -35.22
N ARG A 27 -7.29 -52.70 -35.24
CA ARG A 27 -7.57 -51.75 -34.12
C ARG A 27 -6.51 -51.44 -33.04
N SER A 28 -6.47 -50.13 -32.76
CA SER A 28 -5.91 -49.33 -31.65
C SER A 28 -4.39 -49.15 -31.53
N GLU A 29 -3.92 -47.99 -31.98
CA GLU A 29 -2.67 -47.34 -31.58
C GLU A 29 -2.86 -46.62 -30.24
N ASP A 30 -1.87 -46.76 -29.35
CA ASP A 30 -1.70 -46.00 -28.11
C ASP A 30 -0.68 -44.87 -28.29
N SER A 31 -1.01 -43.75 -27.64
CA SER A 31 -0.30 -42.48 -27.50
C SER A 31 1.00 -42.57 -26.69
N SER A 32 2.13 -42.05 -27.20
CA SER A 32 3.31 -41.75 -26.36
C SER A 32 4.35 -40.77 -26.95
N SER A 33 3.96 -39.78 -27.77
CA SER A 33 4.92 -38.79 -28.33
C SER A 33 4.62 -37.31 -28.08
N ASN A 34 3.59 -36.95 -27.30
CA ASN A 34 3.21 -35.53 -27.08
C ASN A 34 3.69 -34.91 -25.76
N ASN A 35 4.39 -35.63 -24.88
CA ASN A 35 4.69 -35.13 -23.53
C ASN A 35 6.03 -34.37 -23.38
N VAL A 36 6.92 -34.38 -24.39
CA VAL A 36 8.25 -33.73 -24.27
C VAL A 36 8.22 -32.27 -24.72
N SER A 37 7.37 -31.90 -25.69
CA SER A 37 7.28 -30.52 -26.19
C SER A 37 6.51 -29.58 -25.25
N ILE A 38 5.55 -30.11 -24.47
CA ILE A 38 4.72 -29.33 -23.54
C ILE A 38 5.52 -28.89 -22.29
N GLY A 39 6.51 -29.67 -21.86
CA GLY A 39 7.37 -29.36 -20.71
C GLY A 39 8.33 -28.18 -20.94
N VAL A 40 8.84 -28.02 -22.17
CA VAL A 40 9.81 -26.96 -22.49
C VAL A 40 9.14 -25.59 -22.69
N GLU A 41 7.87 -25.58 -23.13
CA GLU A 41 7.07 -24.35 -23.25
C GLU A 41 6.56 -23.86 -21.88
N THR A 42 6.17 -24.78 -21.00
CA THR A 42 5.75 -24.44 -19.62
C THR A 42 6.90 -23.88 -18.78
N ASP A 43 8.10 -24.46 -18.85
CA ASP A 43 9.28 -23.95 -18.12
C ASP A 43 9.72 -22.53 -18.57
N LYS A 44 9.59 -22.20 -19.86
CA LYS A 44 9.91 -20.85 -20.37
C LYS A 44 8.88 -19.82 -19.94
N GLN A 45 7.60 -20.18 -19.96
CA GLN A 45 6.50 -19.30 -19.53
C GLN A 45 6.59 -19.02 -18.02
N ASP A 46 6.91 -20.03 -17.21
CA ASP A 46 7.11 -19.91 -15.76
C ASP A 46 8.31 -19.01 -15.43
N MET A 47 9.39 -19.11 -16.20
CA MET A 47 10.57 -18.25 -16.03
C MET A 47 10.26 -16.77 -16.37
N LEU A 48 9.46 -16.52 -17.41
CA LEU A 48 9.05 -15.17 -17.81
C LEU A 48 8.08 -14.54 -16.79
N SER A 49 7.14 -15.32 -16.28
CA SER A 49 6.18 -14.91 -15.24
C SER A 49 6.89 -14.52 -13.95
N ASN A 50 7.78 -15.38 -13.45
CA ASN A 50 8.59 -15.11 -12.26
C ASN A 50 9.48 -13.87 -12.43
N LYS A 51 9.98 -13.62 -13.66
CA LYS A 51 10.79 -12.45 -13.98
C LYS A 51 10.00 -11.15 -13.97
N ALA A 52 8.76 -11.15 -14.49
CA ALA A 52 7.91 -9.98 -14.48
C ALA A 52 7.41 -9.66 -13.06
N GLN A 53 7.00 -10.69 -12.31
CA GLN A 53 6.56 -10.56 -10.92
C GLN A 53 7.64 -9.98 -10.01
N LYS A 54 8.87 -10.52 -10.04
CA LYS A 54 9.97 -10.00 -9.21
C LYS A 54 10.29 -8.55 -9.54
N LYS A 55 10.30 -8.18 -10.83
CA LYS A 55 10.55 -6.80 -11.26
C LYS A 55 9.46 -5.85 -10.77
N TRP A 56 8.20 -6.26 -10.83
CA TRP A 56 7.09 -5.44 -10.36
C TRP A 56 7.12 -5.27 -8.84
N VAL A 57 7.21 -6.37 -8.08
CA VAL A 57 7.22 -6.35 -6.60
C VAL A 57 8.36 -5.50 -6.06
N PHE A 58 9.60 -5.73 -6.53
CA PHE A 58 10.75 -4.96 -6.07
C PHE A 58 10.79 -3.56 -6.67
N GLY A 59 10.45 -3.39 -7.95
CA GLY A 59 10.45 -2.09 -8.61
C GLY A 59 9.40 -1.12 -8.07
N LYS A 60 8.25 -1.60 -7.59
CA LYS A 60 7.18 -0.77 -7.00
C LYS A 60 7.11 -0.82 -5.48
N CYS A 61 8.03 -1.54 -4.82
CA CYS A 61 8.02 -1.72 -3.35
C CYS A 61 6.65 -2.25 -2.84
N VAL A 62 6.08 -3.24 -3.53
CA VAL A 62 4.88 -3.94 -3.06
C VAL A 62 5.25 -4.72 -1.80
N ASN A 63 4.41 -4.65 -0.76
CA ASN A 63 4.66 -5.39 0.48
C ASN A 63 4.67 -6.90 0.18
N LEU A 64 5.72 -7.61 0.62
CA LEU A 64 5.90 -9.02 0.34
C LEU A 64 4.78 -9.89 0.93
N SER A 65 4.19 -9.49 2.06
CA SER A 65 3.02 -10.18 2.63
C SER A 65 1.76 -10.03 1.79
N ALA A 66 1.68 -9.02 0.91
CA ALA A 66 0.54 -8.82 0.03
C ALA A 66 0.41 -9.94 -1.01
N VAL A 67 1.54 -10.51 -1.44
CA VAL A 67 1.58 -11.58 -2.44
C VAL A 67 0.97 -12.89 -1.89
N ASP A 68 0.96 -13.08 -0.57
CA ASP A 68 0.36 -14.26 0.05
C ASP A 68 -1.17 -14.16 0.20
N ALA A 69 -1.74 -12.96 0.00
CA ALA A 69 -3.13 -12.66 0.27
C ALA A 69 -4.11 -13.41 -0.66
N PRO A 70 -5.30 -13.81 -0.16
CA PRO A 70 -6.32 -14.46 -0.99
C PRO A 70 -6.72 -13.63 -2.21
N CYS A 71 -6.82 -12.29 -2.07
CA CYS A 71 -7.18 -11.38 -3.16
C CYS A 71 -6.10 -11.31 -4.26
N PHE A 72 -4.81 -11.45 -3.92
CA PHE A 72 -3.73 -11.53 -4.90
C PHE A 72 -3.89 -12.81 -5.73
N LYS A 73 -4.19 -13.94 -5.09
CA LYS A 73 -4.45 -15.21 -5.80
C LYS A 73 -5.70 -15.12 -6.67
N GLU A 74 -6.76 -14.46 -6.21
CA GLU A 74 -7.97 -14.19 -7.02
C GLU A 74 -7.66 -13.30 -8.22
N MET A 75 -6.91 -12.21 -8.03
CA MET A 75 -6.43 -11.34 -9.11
C MET A 75 -5.67 -12.12 -10.18
N MET A 76 -4.74 -12.98 -9.74
CA MET A 76 -3.86 -13.75 -10.63
C MET A 76 -4.56 -14.92 -11.32
N THR A 77 -5.72 -15.37 -10.80
CA THR A 77 -6.48 -16.50 -11.37
C THR A 77 -7.57 -16.08 -12.34
N VAL A 78 -8.11 -14.86 -12.22
CA VAL A 78 -9.19 -14.37 -13.08
C VAL A 78 -8.67 -13.89 -14.45
N ASP A 79 -7.45 -13.35 -14.52
CA ASP A 79 -6.93 -12.73 -15.76
C ASP A 79 -6.12 -13.70 -16.66
N GLY A 80 -5.66 -14.84 -16.12
CA GLY A 80 -4.90 -15.86 -16.88
C GLY A 80 -5.70 -16.59 -17.98
N GLY A 81 -6.90 -16.12 -18.31
CA GLY A 81 -7.84 -16.72 -19.26
C GLY A 81 -7.97 -16.01 -20.62
N GLN A 82 -7.45 -14.79 -20.83
CA GLN A 82 -7.58 -14.10 -22.13
C GLN A 82 -6.32 -13.32 -22.54
N MET A 83 -5.75 -13.68 -23.69
CA MET A 83 -4.82 -12.83 -24.44
C MET A 83 -5.58 -11.59 -24.94
N GLY A 84 -5.35 -10.42 -24.34
CA GLY A 84 -5.67 -9.12 -24.96
C GLY A 84 -6.63 -8.18 -24.23
N LEU A 85 -6.81 -8.27 -22.92
CA LEU A 85 -7.54 -7.23 -22.16
C LEU A 85 -6.62 -6.02 -21.89
N GLU A 86 -7.10 -4.82 -22.21
CA GLU A 86 -6.46 -3.57 -21.77
C GLU A 86 -6.50 -3.49 -20.24
N SER A 87 -5.32 -3.42 -19.61
CA SER A 87 -5.16 -3.23 -18.16
C SER A 87 -5.87 -1.95 -17.72
N SER A 88 -6.59 -1.99 -16.60
CA SER A 88 -7.19 -0.79 -16.01
C SER A 88 -6.14 0.27 -15.68
N ASP A 89 -6.42 1.53 -16.01
CA ASP A 89 -5.59 2.69 -15.67
C ASP A 89 -5.90 3.15 -14.23
N CYS A 90 -4.93 3.78 -13.56
CA CYS A 90 -5.10 4.40 -12.24
C CYS A 90 -6.32 5.34 -12.15
N HIS A 91 -6.67 6.03 -13.25
CA HIS A 91 -7.84 6.90 -13.31
C HIS A 91 -9.18 6.14 -13.19
N ASP A 92 -9.25 4.91 -13.68
CA ASP A 92 -10.45 4.08 -13.56
C ASP A 92 -10.63 3.54 -12.13
N LEU A 93 -9.51 3.27 -11.44
CA LEU A 93 -9.51 2.84 -10.03
C LEU A 93 -9.98 3.97 -9.11
N ASN A 94 -9.49 5.20 -9.31
CA ASN A 94 -9.90 6.39 -8.54
C ASN A 94 -11.29 6.96 -8.90
N GLY A 95 -11.93 6.46 -9.96
CA GLY A 95 -13.21 6.96 -10.45
C GLY A 95 -14.44 6.23 -9.91
N TRP A 96 -15.37 5.91 -10.82
CA TRP A 96 -16.64 5.22 -10.49
C TRP A 96 -16.45 3.87 -9.80
N ARG A 97 -15.28 3.22 -9.93
CA ARG A 97 -15.02 1.91 -9.32
C ARG A 97 -14.77 1.98 -7.83
N LEU A 98 -14.17 3.06 -7.34
CA LEU A 98 -14.09 3.35 -5.91
C LEU A 98 -15.49 3.57 -5.33
N GLN A 99 -16.36 4.27 -6.07
CA GLN A 99 -17.75 4.50 -5.69
C GLN A 99 -18.57 3.19 -5.63
N ASP A 100 -18.43 2.29 -6.60
CA ASP A 100 -19.06 0.96 -6.58
C ASP A 100 -18.60 0.12 -5.38
N ALA A 101 -17.28 0.12 -5.09
CA ALA A 101 -16.73 -0.58 -3.93
C ALA A 101 -17.23 0.03 -2.61
N LEU A 102 -17.37 1.35 -2.56
CA LEU A 102 -17.93 2.07 -1.41
C LEU A 102 -19.39 1.71 -1.16
N GLU A 103 -20.22 1.68 -2.20
CA GLU A 103 -21.63 1.27 -2.07
C GLU A 103 -21.74 -0.18 -1.58
N GLU A 104 -20.88 -1.08 -2.04
CA GLU A 104 -20.84 -2.48 -1.57
C GLU A 104 -20.45 -2.58 -0.09
N VAL A 105 -19.43 -1.84 0.35
CA VAL A 105 -19.00 -1.80 1.75
C VAL A 105 -20.10 -1.17 2.64
N GLN A 106 -20.74 -0.10 2.18
CA GLN A 106 -21.83 0.57 2.91
C GLN A 106 -23.06 -0.34 3.08
N ASP A 107 -23.51 -1.02 2.01
CA ASP A 107 -24.63 -1.97 2.07
C ASP A 107 -24.35 -3.12 3.05
N ARG A 108 -23.09 -3.59 3.10
CA ARG A 108 -22.66 -4.61 4.07
C ARG A 108 -22.65 -4.09 5.50
N VAL A 109 -22.11 -2.89 5.73
CA VAL A 109 -22.10 -2.25 7.05
C VAL A 109 -23.53 -2.07 7.57
N GLU A 110 -24.46 -1.61 6.74
CA GLU A 110 -25.86 -1.46 7.15
C GLU A 110 -26.53 -2.79 7.52
N LYS A 111 -26.27 -3.88 6.77
CA LYS A 111 -26.75 -5.23 7.16
C LYS A 111 -26.20 -5.70 8.50
N ILE A 112 -24.95 -5.37 8.82
CA ILE A 112 -24.37 -5.69 10.13
C ILE A 112 -25.05 -4.85 11.22
N LYS A 113 -25.27 -3.55 10.98
CA LYS A 113 -25.98 -2.65 11.91
C LYS A 113 -27.39 -3.11 12.24
N GLU A 114 -28.13 -3.62 11.26
CA GLU A 114 -29.48 -4.18 11.47
C GLU A 114 -29.50 -5.32 12.50
N SER A 115 -28.40 -6.08 12.62
CA SER A 115 -28.30 -7.18 13.60
C SER A 115 -28.16 -6.70 15.05
N TRP A 116 -27.67 -5.48 15.28
CA TRP A 116 -27.37 -4.95 16.61
C TRP A 116 -28.61 -4.84 17.50
N ALA A 117 -29.81 -4.69 16.92
CA ALA A 117 -31.06 -4.69 17.68
C ALA A 117 -31.35 -6.04 18.36
N ILE A 118 -30.82 -7.14 17.81
CA ILE A 118 -31.05 -8.51 18.28
C ILE A 118 -29.90 -8.99 19.16
N THR A 119 -28.66 -8.83 18.68
CA THR A 119 -27.47 -9.36 19.35
C THR A 119 -26.82 -8.34 20.28
N GLY A 120 -27.11 -7.05 20.12
CA GLY A 120 -26.29 -5.97 20.67
C GLY A 120 -24.90 -5.90 20.01
N CYS A 121 -24.18 -4.82 20.28
CA CYS A 121 -22.76 -4.69 19.92
C CYS A 121 -21.92 -4.22 21.11
N SER A 122 -20.62 -4.50 21.04
CA SER A 122 -19.60 -3.97 21.93
C SER A 122 -18.82 -2.90 21.17
N ILE A 123 -18.67 -1.70 21.72
CA ILE A 123 -17.82 -0.66 21.13
C ILE A 123 -16.40 -0.83 21.68
N LEU A 124 -15.44 -1.02 20.79
CA LEU A 124 -14.04 -1.20 21.12
C LEU A 124 -13.31 0.13 20.97
N LEU A 125 -12.63 0.56 22.03
CA LEU A 125 -11.85 1.79 22.09
C LEU A 125 -10.36 1.43 22.03
N ASP A 126 -9.71 1.70 20.90
CA ASP A 126 -8.26 1.61 20.73
C ASP A 126 -7.65 3.01 20.78
N ALA A 127 -6.86 3.29 21.82
CA ALA A 127 -6.16 4.55 21.98
C ALA A 127 -4.64 4.33 21.89
N TRP A 128 -3.95 5.20 21.16
CA TRP A 128 -2.49 5.17 21.04
C TRP A 128 -1.92 6.56 20.82
N VAL A 129 -0.62 6.69 21.05
CA VAL A 129 0.12 7.91 20.70
C VAL A 129 0.80 7.68 19.37
N ASP A 130 0.54 8.54 18.40
CA ASP A 130 1.16 8.43 17.07
C ASP A 130 2.64 8.85 17.08
N GLN A 131 3.34 8.67 15.96
CA GLN A 131 4.76 9.02 15.86
C GLN A 131 5.04 10.54 15.99
N LYS A 132 3.99 11.38 15.94
CA LYS A 132 4.08 12.84 16.12
C LYS A 132 3.77 13.26 17.56
N GLY A 133 3.48 12.32 18.45
CA GLY A 133 3.14 12.59 19.85
C GLY A 133 1.68 13.01 20.07
N ARG A 134 0.80 12.78 19.08
CA ARG A 134 -0.65 13.05 19.19
C ARG A 134 -1.34 11.87 19.85
N ASP A 135 -2.28 12.15 20.76
CA ASP A 135 -3.14 11.14 21.37
C ASP A 135 -4.33 10.89 20.46
N LEU A 136 -4.39 9.70 19.86
CA LEU A 136 -5.43 9.31 18.92
C LEU A 136 -6.29 8.19 19.51
N VAL A 137 -7.57 8.16 19.11
CA VAL A 137 -8.50 7.10 19.48
C VAL A 137 -9.34 6.67 18.29
N THR A 138 -9.54 5.35 18.14
CA THR A 138 -10.43 4.76 17.15
C THR A 138 -11.50 3.91 17.85
N PHE A 139 -12.73 4.03 17.35
CA PHE A 139 -13.88 3.26 17.80
C PHE A 139 -14.32 2.26 16.74
N VAL A 140 -14.52 1.01 17.15
CA VAL A 140 -14.97 -0.10 16.29
C VAL A 140 -16.13 -0.81 16.97
N ALA A 141 -17.23 -1.08 16.27
CA ALA A 141 -18.30 -1.92 16.78
C ALA A 141 -18.02 -3.40 16.46
N ASP A 142 -18.13 -4.26 17.46
CA ASP A 142 -18.03 -5.71 17.34
C ASP A 142 -19.37 -6.38 17.67
N CYS A 143 -19.79 -7.31 16.83
CA CYS A 143 -20.97 -8.13 17.03
C CYS A 143 -20.81 -9.47 16.27
N PRO A 144 -21.65 -10.48 16.53
CA PRO A 144 -21.53 -11.78 15.85
C PRO A 144 -21.63 -11.74 14.31
N ALA A 145 -22.25 -10.70 13.75
CA ALA A 145 -22.37 -10.52 12.30
C ALA A 145 -21.10 -9.93 11.66
N GLY A 146 -20.20 -9.34 12.45
CA GLY A 146 -18.93 -8.77 11.98
C GLY A 146 -18.52 -7.49 12.71
N LEU A 147 -17.32 -7.02 12.36
CA LEU A 147 -16.71 -5.78 12.85
C LEU A 147 -17.07 -4.61 11.91
N VAL A 148 -17.29 -3.44 12.49
CA VAL A 148 -17.60 -2.21 11.76
C VAL A 148 -16.75 -1.07 12.31
N TYR A 149 -15.96 -0.43 11.44
CA TYR A 149 -15.29 0.81 11.79
C TYR A 149 -16.34 1.93 11.98
N LEU A 150 -16.30 2.60 13.13
CA LEU A 150 -17.20 3.72 13.42
C LEU A 150 -16.53 5.05 13.07
N ILE A 151 -15.49 5.42 13.83
CA ILE A 151 -14.86 6.73 13.75
C ILE A 151 -13.49 6.75 14.45
N SER A 152 -12.64 7.70 14.08
CA SER A 152 -11.39 8.00 14.78
C SER A 152 -11.34 9.48 15.15
N PHE A 153 -10.64 9.83 16.23
CA PHE A 153 -10.47 11.20 16.70
C PHE A 153 -9.04 11.47 17.13
N ASP A 154 -8.59 12.72 16.92
CA ASP A 154 -7.43 13.29 17.59
C ASP A 154 -7.91 13.98 18.88
N VAL A 155 -7.50 13.45 20.03
CA VAL A 155 -7.91 13.94 21.35
C VAL A 155 -6.82 14.76 22.02
N SER A 156 -5.72 15.05 21.33
CA SER A 156 -4.53 15.71 21.90
C SER A 156 -4.86 17.00 22.67
N ASP A 157 -5.78 17.81 22.13
CA ASP A 157 -6.13 19.13 22.67
C ASP A 157 -7.08 19.08 23.88
N PHE A 158 -7.76 17.95 24.10
CA PHE A 158 -8.80 17.83 25.15
C PHE A 158 -8.74 16.51 25.92
N LYS A 159 -7.65 15.75 25.81
CA LYS A 159 -7.43 14.50 26.59
C LYS A 159 -7.47 14.72 28.10
N ASP A 160 -7.11 15.92 28.54
CA ASP A 160 -7.16 16.33 29.95
C ASP A 160 -8.55 16.89 30.35
N ASP A 161 -9.44 17.13 29.38
CA ASP A 161 -10.84 17.51 29.60
C ASP A 161 -11.74 16.28 29.53
N VAL A 162 -11.91 15.66 30.69
CA VAL A 162 -12.69 14.42 30.78
C VAL A 162 -14.18 14.63 30.48
N THR A 163 -14.71 15.87 30.57
CA THR A 163 -16.10 16.15 30.19
C THR A 163 -16.26 16.11 28.68
N ALA A 164 -15.30 16.67 27.93
CA ALA A 164 -15.28 16.61 26.48
C ALA A 164 -15.16 15.16 25.97
N LEU A 165 -14.27 14.36 26.56
CA LEU A 165 -14.13 12.93 26.26
C LEU A 165 -15.43 12.15 26.55
N LEU A 166 -16.10 12.45 27.66
CA LEU A 166 -17.36 11.80 28.01
C LEU A 166 -18.48 12.17 27.02
N SER A 167 -18.54 13.43 26.58
CA SER A 167 -19.49 13.88 25.55
C SER A 167 -19.25 13.18 24.20
N LEU A 168 -17.99 12.98 23.81
CA LEU A 168 -17.63 12.27 22.59
C LEU A 168 -18.13 10.82 22.62
N VAL A 169 -17.87 10.11 23.72
CA VAL A 169 -18.36 8.73 23.89
C VAL A 169 -19.89 8.67 23.90
N ASN A 170 -20.56 9.63 24.55
CA ASN A 170 -22.02 9.67 24.58
C ASN A 170 -22.63 9.91 23.19
N GLY A 171 -22.06 10.84 22.42
CA GLY A 171 -22.50 11.09 21.05
C GLY A 171 -22.39 9.84 20.19
N LEU A 172 -21.32 9.07 20.34
CA LEU A 172 -21.13 7.81 19.62
C LEU A 172 -22.15 6.74 20.04
N VAL A 173 -22.41 6.60 21.35
CA VAL A 173 -23.41 5.66 21.87
C VAL A 173 -24.82 6.04 21.41
N GLU A 174 -25.14 7.34 21.35
CA GLU A 174 -26.40 7.83 20.81
C GLU A 174 -26.54 7.56 19.30
N GLU A 175 -25.46 7.72 18.52
CA GLU A 175 -25.43 7.45 17.08
C GLU A 175 -25.64 5.96 16.76
N VAL A 176 -24.98 5.07 17.51
CA VAL A 176 -25.16 3.61 17.41
C VAL A 176 -26.53 3.17 17.96
N GLY A 177 -27.11 3.99 18.84
CA GLY A 177 -28.31 3.73 19.59
C GLY A 177 -28.00 3.08 20.93
N VAL A 178 -28.35 3.77 22.03
CA VAL A 178 -28.06 3.36 23.41
C VAL A 178 -28.48 1.91 23.69
N ARG A 179 -29.64 1.50 23.14
CA ARG A 179 -30.17 0.13 23.31
C ARG A 179 -29.43 -0.94 22.51
N ASN A 180 -28.64 -0.58 21.51
CA ASN A 180 -27.83 -1.51 20.73
C ASN A 180 -26.48 -1.76 21.40
N VAL A 181 -25.93 -0.75 22.09
CA VAL A 181 -24.64 -0.86 22.77
C VAL A 181 -24.80 -1.61 24.09
N THR A 182 -24.04 -2.68 24.27
CA THR A 182 -24.02 -3.46 25.52
C THR A 182 -22.91 -3.01 26.45
N GLN A 183 -21.73 -2.78 25.88
CA GLN A 183 -20.54 -2.34 26.62
C GLN A 183 -19.59 -1.56 25.72
N ILE A 184 -18.71 -0.79 26.35
CA ILE A 184 -17.52 -0.19 25.77
C ILE A 184 -16.30 -0.91 26.35
N ILE A 185 -15.40 -1.38 25.49
CA ILE A 185 -14.20 -2.11 25.90
C ILE A 185 -12.97 -1.28 25.56
N ALA A 186 -12.24 -0.88 26.60
CA ALA A 186 -10.99 -0.15 26.45
C ALA A 186 -9.78 -1.10 26.36
N CYS A 187 -8.87 -0.81 25.42
CA CYS A 187 -7.59 -1.51 25.28
C CYS A 187 -6.51 -1.06 26.29
N SER A 188 -6.80 -0.08 27.15
CA SER A 188 -5.87 0.47 28.15
C SER A 188 -6.60 0.81 29.45
N THR A 189 -5.88 0.70 30.57
CA THR A 189 -6.32 1.09 31.92
C THR A 189 -5.55 2.28 32.47
N SER A 190 -4.76 2.95 31.61
CA SER A 190 -3.82 3.98 32.02
C SER A 190 -4.01 5.26 31.21
N GLY A 191 -3.56 6.39 31.78
CA GLY A 191 -3.76 7.72 31.20
C GLY A 191 -5.23 8.12 31.19
N TRP A 192 -5.59 9.01 30.27
CA TRP A 192 -6.94 9.56 30.13
C TRP A 192 -8.02 8.49 29.89
N VAL A 193 -7.67 7.34 29.29
CA VAL A 193 -8.60 6.22 29.05
C VAL A 193 -9.06 5.58 30.37
N GLY A 194 -8.15 5.48 31.35
CA GLY A 194 -8.48 4.97 32.68
C GLY A 194 -9.39 5.93 33.45
N GLU A 195 -9.07 7.23 33.44
CA GLU A 195 -9.87 8.27 34.09
C GLU A 195 -11.27 8.40 33.47
N LEU A 196 -11.36 8.30 32.14
CA LEU A 196 -12.62 8.26 31.41
C LEU A 196 -13.49 7.07 31.84
N GLY A 197 -12.88 5.89 32.00
CA GLY A 197 -13.59 4.69 32.47
C GLY A 197 -14.14 4.82 33.89
N GLU A 198 -13.34 5.35 34.83
CA GLU A 198 -13.80 5.61 36.21
C GLU A 198 -14.96 6.60 36.26
N LEU A 199 -14.90 7.65 35.46
CA LEU A 199 -15.97 8.65 35.35
C LEU A 199 -17.22 8.10 34.66
N PHE A 200 -17.05 7.26 33.64
CA PHE A 200 -18.15 6.57 32.98
C PHE A 200 -18.89 5.66 33.96
N ALA A 201 -18.16 4.91 34.80
CA ALA A 201 -18.73 4.05 35.84
C ALA A 201 -19.41 4.84 36.98
N GLY A 202 -19.02 6.08 37.23
CA GLY A 202 -19.62 6.96 38.24
C GLY A 202 -20.95 7.61 37.85
N HIS A 203 -21.34 7.54 36.57
CA HIS A 203 -22.63 8.01 36.08
C HIS A 203 -23.53 6.79 35.84
N ASP A 204 -24.69 6.74 36.50
CA ASP A 204 -25.66 5.62 36.38
C ASP A 204 -26.19 5.53 34.93
N ARG A 205 -25.56 4.69 34.09
CA ARG A 205 -25.72 4.62 32.63
C ARG A 205 -26.20 3.23 32.20
N GLU A 206 -26.90 3.17 31.07
CA GLU A 206 -27.44 1.92 30.49
C GLU A 206 -26.37 1.04 29.80
N VAL A 207 -25.12 1.53 29.67
CA VAL A 207 -24.02 0.86 28.97
C VAL A 207 -22.89 0.52 29.94
N PHE A 208 -22.32 -0.68 29.84
CA PHE A 208 -21.18 -1.10 30.66
C PHE A 208 -19.85 -0.56 30.15
N TRP A 209 -18.91 -0.27 31.06
CA TRP A 209 -17.50 -0.03 30.72
C TRP A 209 -16.65 -1.21 31.18
N SER A 210 -15.85 -1.75 30.26
CA SER A 210 -15.00 -2.93 30.47
C SER A 210 -13.60 -2.65 29.95
N VAL A 211 -12.63 -3.43 30.45
CA VAL A 211 -11.26 -3.46 29.93
C VAL A 211 -11.07 -4.78 29.20
N SER A 212 -10.31 -4.79 28.11
CA SER A 212 -10.06 -6.03 27.36
C SER A 212 -9.40 -7.10 28.24
N VAL A 213 -9.83 -8.36 28.07
CA VAL A 213 -9.25 -9.51 28.74
C VAL A 213 -7.76 -9.59 28.43
N SER A 214 -7.37 -9.47 27.17
CA SER A 214 -5.96 -9.49 26.77
C SER A 214 -5.10 -8.47 27.51
N HIS A 215 -5.55 -7.22 27.64
CA HIS A 215 -4.82 -6.19 28.41
C HIS A 215 -4.75 -6.53 29.90
N CYS A 216 -5.82 -7.11 30.47
CA CYS A 216 -5.79 -7.57 31.85
C CYS A 216 -4.76 -8.69 32.08
N PHE A 217 -4.68 -9.66 31.16
CA PHE A 217 -3.64 -10.69 31.19
C PHE A 217 -2.24 -10.10 31.05
N GLU A 218 -2.07 -9.09 30.20
CA GLU A 218 -0.81 -8.37 30.03
C GLU A 218 -0.39 -7.67 31.34
N LEU A 219 -1.31 -6.99 32.01
CA LEU A 219 -1.08 -6.39 33.33
C LEU A 219 -0.71 -7.44 34.39
N MET A 220 -1.37 -8.61 34.39
CA MET A 220 -1.03 -9.71 35.30
C MET A 220 0.41 -10.17 35.06
N LEU A 221 0.81 -10.39 33.81
CA LEU A 221 2.17 -10.78 33.45
C LEU A 221 3.19 -9.70 33.82
N VAL A 222 2.91 -8.43 33.54
CA VAL A 222 3.80 -7.32 33.92
C VAL A 222 3.97 -7.26 35.44
N LYS A 223 2.90 -7.40 36.23
CA LYS A 223 2.98 -7.41 37.69
C LYS A 223 3.70 -8.65 38.23
N ILE A 224 3.50 -9.83 37.62
CA ILE A 224 4.22 -11.06 37.96
C ILE A 224 5.73 -10.90 37.68
N SER A 225 6.12 -10.27 36.58
CA SER A 225 7.54 -10.03 36.24
C SER A 225 8.27 -9.19 37.28
N LYS A 226 7.55 -8.30 37.99
CA LYS A 226 8.09 -7.43 39.04
C LYS A 226 8.30 -8.17 40.38
N ILE A 227 7.84 -9.40 40.51
CA ILE A 227 8.18 -10.25 41.67
C ILE A 227 9.66 -10.59 41.57
N ARG A 228 10.43 -10.21 42.60
CA ARG A 228 11.91 -10.19 42.62
C ARG A 228 12.59 -11.50 42.16
N SER A 229 11.95 -12.65 42.38
CA SER A 229 12.45 -13.96 41.94
C SER A 229 12.31 -14.25 40.44
N PHE A 230 11.38 -13.57 39.75
CA PHE A 230 11.09 -13.76 38.32
C PHE A 230 11.81 -12.73 37.45
N GLY A 231 11.91 -11.46 37.87
CA GLY A 231 12.61 -10.41 37.13
C GLY A 231 14.05 -10.78 36.78
N ASP A 232 14.81 -11.28 37.76
CA ASP A 232 16.20 -11.74 37.56
C ASP A 232 16.33 -12.91 36.55
N ILE A 233 15.27 -13.71 36.38
CA ILE A 233 15.23 -14.83 35.44
C ILE A 233 14.93 -14.31 34.03
N PHE A 234 13.97 -13.40 33.88
CA PHE A 234 13.65 -12.78 32.59
C PHE A 234 14.84 -12.01 32.01
N ASP A 235 15.57 -11.28 32.84
CA ASP A 235 16.80 -10.59 32.41
C ASP A 235 17.85 -11.59 31.88
N LYS A 236 18.04 -12.72 32.57
CA LYS A 236 18.97 -13.77 32.12
C LYS A 236 18.52 -14.46 30.84
N VAL A 237 17.22 -14.71 30.71
CA VAL A 237 16.60 -15.35 29.54
C VAL A 237 16.69 -14.45 28.31
N ASN A 238 16.46 -13.15 28.49
CA ASN A 238 16.63 -12.16 27.44
C ASN A 238 18.10 -12.04 27.01
N ASN A 239 19.04 -12.08 27.96
CA ASN A 239 20.47 -12.11 27.64
C ASN A 239 20.89 -13.38 26.87
N ILE A 240 20.34 -14.56 27.21
CA ILE A 240 20.57 -15.82 26.48
C ILE A 240 19.98 -15.74 25.07
N TRP A 241 18.77 -15.21 24.92
CA TRP A 241 18.11 -15.02 23.63
C TRP A 241 18.90 -14.07 22.73
N LEU A 242 19.32 -12.90 23.25
CA LEU A 242 20.19 -11.95 22.56
C LEU A 242 21.50 -12.62 22.15
N PHE A 243 22.11 -13.43 23.02
CA PHE A 243 23.33 -14.14 22.70
C PHE A 243 23.15 -15.17 21.56
N ILE A 244 22.06 -15.95 21.55
CA ILE A 244 21.81 -16.94 20.50
C ILE A 244 21.50 -16.27 19.16
N ASN A 245 20.62 -15.25 19.13
CA ASN A 245 20.22 -14.59 17.90
C ASN A 245 21.30 -13.68 17.29
N ASN A 246 22.17 -13.08 18.11
CA ASN A 246 23.26 -12.25 17.61
C ASN A 246 24.48 -13.05 17.12
N ASN A 247 24.47 -14.39 17.23
CA ASN A 247 25.58 -15.26 16.80
C ASN A 247 25.11 -16.30 15.77
N PRO A 248 25.28 -16.06 14.45
CA PRO A 248 24.76 -16.92 13.38
C PRO A 248 25.23 -18.39 13.45
N SER A 249 26.46 -18.62 13.91
CA SER A 249 27.01 -19.96 14.09
C SER A 249 26.32 -20.71 15.24
N VAL A 250 26.02 -20.01 16.34
CA VAL A 250 25.33 -20.55 17.52
C VAL A 250 23.86 -20.81 17.20
N LEU A 251 23.22 -19.91 16.45
CA LEU A 251 21.85 -20.07 15.97
C LEU A 251 21.70 -21.29 15.04
N ASN A 252 22.65 -21.50 14.12
CA ASN A 252 22.64 -22.68 13.25
C ASN A 252 22.84 -23.99 14.02
N ILE A 253 23.78 -24.02 14.98
CA ILE A 253 23.97 -25.19 15.87
C ILE A 253 22.71 -25.45 16.70
N PHE A 254 22.07 -24.40 17.20
CA PHE A 254 20.83 -24.50 17.96
C PHE A 254 19.68 -25.07 17.12
N ARG A 255 19.51 -24.59 15.88
CA ARG A 255 18.47 -25.05 14.94
C ARG A 255 18.64 -26.51 14.52
N ASP A 256 19.87 -26.95 14.27
CA ASP A 256 20.20 -28.34 13.94
C ASP A 256 19.89 -29.30 15.10
N GLN A 257 20.24 -28.92 16.33
CA GLN A 257 20.04 -29.79 17.50
C GLN A 257 18.60 -29.80 18.04
N CYS A 258 17.81 -28.77 17.74
CA CYS A 258 16.44 -28.65 18.22
C CYS A 258 15.37 -29.05 17.18
N HIS A 259 15.75 -29.75 16.09
CA HIS A 259 14.82 -30.22 15.05
C HIS A 259 13.90 -29.11 14.49
N GLY A 260 14.42 -27.90 14.31
CA GLY A 260 13.64 -26.79 13.75
C GLY A 260 12.67 -26.10 14.73
N ILE A 261 12.83 -26.26 16.05
CA ILE A 261 12.18 -25.36 17.01
C ILE A 261 12.74 -23.95 16.81
N ASP A 262 11.87 -23.05 16.35
CA ASP A 262 12.24 -21.67 16.06
C ASP A 262 12.09 -20.80 17.32
N ILE A 263 13.17 -20.11 17.71
CA ILE A 263 13.16 -19.13 18.82
C ILE A 263 12.79 -17.73 18.32
N THR A 264 12.68 -17.53 17.00
CA THR A 264 12.12 -16.32 16.42
C THR A 264 10.60 -16.39 16.53
N VAL A 265 10.10 -15.84 17.63
CA VAL A 265 8.66 -15.55 17.78
C VAL A 265 8.36 -14.47 16.73
N SER A 266 7.61 -14.82 15.66
CA SER A 266 6.95 -13.79 14.86
C SER A 266 6.11 -12.95 15.82
N SER A 267 6.16 -11.62 15.69
CA SER A 267 5.48 -10.67 16.57
C SER A 267 4.11 -11.21 17.00
N SER A 268 4.05 -11.81 18.19
CA SER A 268 2.80 -12.29 18.76
C SER A 268 1.93 -11.07 19.00
N GLU A 269 0.62 -11.25 19.01
CA GLU A 269 -0.41 -10.21 19.18
C GLU A 269 -0.26 -9.34 20.45
N PHE A 270 0.75 -9.61 21.28
CA PHE A 270 1.09 -8.94 22.53
C PHE A 270 2.63 -8.83 22.65
N GLU A 271 3.19 -7.61 22.58
CA GLU A 271 4.64 -7.34 22.65
C GLU A 271 5.29 -7.81 23.97
N PHE A 272 4.51 -7.89 25.05
CA PHE A 272 4.99 -8.27 26.38
C PHE A 272 4.94 -9.78 26.67
N VAL A 273 4.32 -10.56 25.78
CA VAL A 273 4.27 -12.04 25.88
C VAL A 273 5.51 -12.67 25.25
N THR A 274 6.26 -11.92 24.44
CA THR A 274 7.48 -12.36 23.77
C THR A 274 8.54 -12.91 24.74
N PRO A 275 8.88 -12.27 25.88
CA PRO A 275 9.81 -12.84 26.87
C PRO A 275 9.31 -14.16 27.50
N TYR A 276 7.99 -14.34 27.63
CA TYR A 276 7.38 -15.55 28.18
C TYR A 276 7.36 -16.70 27.16
N LEU A 277 7.07 -16.42 25.89
CA LEU A 277 7.17 -17.39 24.80
C LEU A 277 8.62 -17.78 24.52
N ILE A 278 9.55 -16.83 24.66
CA ILE A 278 11.00 -17.10 24.64
C ILE A 278 11.39 -17.98 25.83
N LEU A 279 10.91 -17.69 27.04
CA LEU A 279 11.14 -18.53 28.22
C LEU A 279 10.57 -19.94 28.01
N GLU A 280 9.36 -20.08 27.49
CA GLU A 280 8.71 -21.36 27.19
C GLU A 280 9.46 -22.12 26.11
N SER A 281 9.92 -21.43 25.05
CA SER A 281 10.75 -22.00 23.99
C SER A 281 12.11 -22.42 24.50
N ILE A 282 12.74 -21.63 25.39
CA ILE A 282 13.97 -21.97 26.09
C ILE A 282 13.74 -23.11 27.10
N PHE A 283 12.55 -23.26 27.67
CA PHE A 283 12.20 -24.35 28.59
C PHE A 283 11.84 -25.65 27.84
N LYS A 284 11.22 -25.57 26.67
CA LYS A 284 11.04 -26.69 25.74
C LYS A 284 12.40 -27.12 25.17
N ALA A 285 13.22 -26.14 24.76
CA ALA A 285 14.62 -26.38 24.40
C ALA A 285 15.45 -26.82 25.61
N LYS A 286 15.07 -26.49 26.84
CA LYS A 286 15.72 -26.99 28.07
C LYS A 286 15.65 -28.49 28.10
N LYS A 287 14.62 -29.18 27.60
CA LYS A 287 14.65 -30.66 27.47
C LYS A 287 15.76 -31.15 26.53
N ASN A 288 16.03 -30.43 25.44
CA ASN A 288 17.10 -30.75 24.48
C ASN A 288 18.49 -30.32 25.00
N LEU A 289 18.58 -29.19 25.72
CA LEU A 289 19.78 -28.74 26.44
C LEU A 289 20.09 -29.60 27.67
N THR A 290 19.05 -30.12 28.34
CA THR A 290 19.12 -31.07 29.47
C THR A 290 19.29 -32.50 28.96
N ALA A 291 19.10 -32.81 27.67
CA ALA A 291 19.57 -34.05 27.07
C ALA A 291 21.11 -34.11 27.00
N MET A 292 21.80 -32.98 27.21
CA MET A 292 23.22 -32.93 27.53
C MET A 292 23.51 -33.37 28.98
N PHE A 293 22.53 -33.33 29.91
CA PHE A 293 22.60 -33.79 31.30
C PHE A 293 21.24 -34.27 31.89
N ALA A 294 20.87 -35.52 31.60
CA ALA A 294 19.91 -36.45 32.25
C ALA A 294 18.71 -35.93 33.10
N SER A 295 17.49 -36.00 32.55
CA SER A 295 16.39 -36.94 32.89
C SER A 295 15.00 -36.40 32.45
N SER A 296 14.10 -37.31 32.08
CA SER A 296 12.86 -37.08 31.33
C SER A 296 11.62 -37.04 32.21
N ASN A 297 10.78 -36.01 32.08
CA ASN A 297 9.30 -36.08 32.10
C ASN A 297 8.68 -34.67 31.99
N TRP A 298 7.84 -34.44 30.96
CA TRP A 298 6.84 -33.34 30.81
C TRP A 298 6.57 -33.03 29.33
N ASN A 299 5.88 -33.93 28.63
CA ASN A 299 5.24 -33.60 27.34
C ASN A 299 3.83 -34.17 27.43
N ASN A 300 2.85 -33.30 27.70
CA ASN A 300 1.49 -33.34 27.17
C ASN A 300 0.62 -32.40 28.02
N GLU A 301 0.12 -31.32 27.42
CA GLU A 301 -1.32 -31.07 27.29
C GLU A 301 -1.59 -29.78 26.49
N GLN A 302 -2.75 -29.77 25.83
CA GLN A 302 -3.20 -28.81 24.82
C GLN A 302 -3.45 -27.42 25.43
N CYS A 303 -2.72 -26.41 24.96
CA CYS A 303 -3.10 -25.02 25.20
C CYS A 303 -4.34 -24.69 24.35
N ILE A 304 -5.45 -24.39 25.01
CA ILE A 304 -6.64 -23.82 24.37
C ILE A 304 -6.25 -22.43 23.86
N ALA A 305 -6.48 -22.15 22.57
CA ALA A 305 -6.17 -20.85 21.99
C ALA A 305 -7.01 -19.75 22.68
N ILE A 306 -6.33 -18.75 23.25
CA ILE A 306 -6.93 -17.57 23.91
C ILE A 306 -7.86 -16.79 22.96
N SER A 307 -7.69 -16.96 21.64
CA SER A 307 -8.38 -16.22 20.58
C SER A 307 -9.91 -16.35 20.54
N ASN A 308 -10.52 -17.30 21.26
CA ASN A 308 -11.96 -17.62 21.20
C ASN A 308 -12.70 -17.41 22.54
N LEU A 309 -12.18 -16.59 23.45
CA LEU A 309 -12.83 -16.36 24.74
C LEU A 309 -14.06 -15.44 24.59
N HIS A 310 -15.25 -15.99 24.86
CA HIS A 310 -16.50 -15.23 24.98
C HIS A 310 -16.79 -14.94 26.45
N LEU A 311 -17.63 -13.93 26.72
CA LEU A 311 -17.99 -13.44 28.06
C LEU A 311 -18.28 -14.57 29.08
N GLY A 312 -18.98 -15.62 28.64
CA GLY A 312 -19.41 -16.74 29.49
C GLY A 312 -18.31 -17.71 29.95
N TYR A 313 -17.07 -17.56 29.48
CA TYR A 313 -15.94 -18.45 29.84
C TYR A 313 -14.87 -17.79 30.71
N VAL A 314 -14.98 -16.48 30.97
CA VAL A 314 -13.94 -15.71 31.68
C VAL A 314 -13.72 -16.23 33.10
N TYR A 315 -14.80 -16.49 33.86
CA TYR A 315 -14.74 -17.02 35.23
C TYR A 315 -14.10 -18.43 35.27
N ASP A 316 -14.62 -19.38 34.49
CA ASP A 316 -14.07 -20.75 34.41
C ASP A 316 -12.59 -20.75 34.00
N THR A 317 -12.21 -19.85 33.09
CA THR A 317 -10.82 -19.72 32.64
C THR A 317 -9.92 -19.23 33.76
N MET A 318 -10.35 -18.23 34.53
CA MET A 318 -9.56 -17.72 35.66
C MET A 318 -9.41 -18.73 36.79
N ASP A 319 -10.47 -19.48 37.12
CA ASP A 319 -10.39 -20.55 38.11
C ASP A 319 -9.50 -21.70 37.62
N SER A 320 -9.62 -22.07 36.34
CA SER A 320 -8.74 -23.06 35.71
C SER A 320 -7.27 -22.63 35.71
N ILE A 321 -6.98 -21.35 35.47
CA ILE A 321 -5.62 -20.80 35.53
C ILE A 321 -5.09 -20.89 36.96
N LYS A 322 -5.85 -20.44 37.96
CA LYS A 322 -5.43 -20.50 39.37
C LYS A 322 -5.16 -21.94 39.80
N GLU A 323 -6.06 -22.86 39.48
CA GLU A 323 -5.89 -24.28 39.78
C GLU A 323 -4.70 -24.91 39.05
N SER A 324 -4.48 -24.54 37.78
CA SER A 324 -3.31 -25.02 37.03
C SER A 324 -2.02 -24.51 37.65
N ILE A 325 -1.94 -23.23 38.03
CA ILE A 325 -0.79 -22.68 38.76
C ILE A 325 -0.59 -23.43 40.08
N ALA A 326 -1.64 -23.65 40.88
CA ALA A 326 -1.52 -24.37 42.14
C ALA A 326 -1.02 -25.81 41.93
N ARG A 327 -1.52 -26.50 40.90
CA ARG A 327 -1.12 -27.85 40.52
C ARG A 327 0.35 -27.93 40.14
N GLU A 328 0.83 -27.00 39.32
CA GLU A 328 2.25 -26.92 38.92
C GLU A 328 3.19 -26.73 40.11
N PHE A 329 2.74 -25.99 41.14
CA PHE A 329 3.47 -25.84 42.40
C PHE A 329 3.15 -26.92 43.44
N ASN A 330 2.57 -28.05 43.03
CA ASN A 330 2.18 -29.19 43.89
C ASN A 330 1.32 -28.76 45.10
N HIS A 331 0.42 -27.79 44.90
CA HIS A 331 -0.45 -27.20 45.91
C HIS A 331 0.30 -26.68 47.15
N LYS A 332 1.54 -26.19 46.97
CA LYS A 332 2.32 -25.55 48.04
C LYS A 332 2.07 -24.03 48.09
N PRO A 333 1.30 -23.50 49.06
CA PRO A 333 0.81 -22.13 49.02
C PRO A 333 1.90 -21.06 48.97
N GLN A 334 3.07 -21.33 49.56
CA GLN A 334 4.19 -20.38 49.58
C GLN A 334 4.75 -20.01 48.20
N PHE A 335 4.46 -20.80 47.15
CA PHE A 335 4.97 -20.56 45.81
C PHE A 335 3.96 -19.95 44.85
N TYR A 336 2.67 -20.29 44.96
CA TYR A 336 1.64 -19.77 44.07
C TYR A 336 0.81 -18.64 44.65
N LYS A 337 0.72 -18.48 45.98
CA LYS A 337 -0.07 -17.39 46.59
C LYS A 337 0.34 -15.99 46.10
N PRO A 338 1.63 -15.64 45.99
CA PRO A 338 2.01 -14.34 45.45
C PRO A 338 1.56 -14.10 44.00
N LEU A 339 1.41 -15.17 43.20
CA LEU A 339 0.88 -15.10 41.84
C LEU A 339 -0.64 -14.94 41.85
N TRP A 340 -1.33 -15.69 42.71
CA TRP A 340 -2.77 -15.52 42.93
C TRP A 340 -3.10 -14.12 43.44
N ASP A 341 -2.32 -13.55 44.35
CA ASP A 341 -2.51 -12.19 44.85
C ASP A 341 -2.44 -11.15 43.71
N VAL A 342 -1.56 -11.36 42.71
CA VAL A 342 -1.49 -10.50 41.52
C VAL A 342 -2.69 -10.71 40.59
N ILE A 343 -3.09 -11.97 40.37
CA ILE A 343 -4.28 -12.31 39.56
C ILE A 343 -5.53 -11.70 40.20
N ASP A 344 -5.70 -11.86 41.51
CA ASP A 344 -6.80 -11.31 42.30
C ASP A 344 -6.78 -9.78 42.29
N ASP A 345 -5.61 -9.15 42.39
CA ASP A 345 -5.49 -7.70 42.31
C ASP A 345 -5.95 -7.16 40.94
N VAL A 346 -5.55 -7.79 39.84
CA VAL A 346 -5.96 -7.37 38.49
C VAL A 346 -7.43 -7.74 38.23
N TRP A 347 -7.87 -8.91 38.67
CA TRP A 347 -9.25 -9.35 38.60
C TRP A 347 -10.17 -8.31 39.25
N ASN A 348 -9.96 -8.03 40.54
CA ASN A 348 -10.83 -7.15 41.31
C ASN A 348 -10.82 -5.70 40.84
N LYS A 349 -9.71 -5.22 40.27
CA LYS A 349 -9.57 -3.82 39.85
C LYS A 349 -9.96 -3.53 38.40
N HIS A 350 -9.83 -4.51 37.50
CA HIS A 350 -9.89 -4.24 36.07
C HIS A 350 -10.76 -5.21 35.27
N LEU A 351 -10.82 -6.49 35.66
CA LEU A 351 -11.52 -7.51 34.85
C LEU A 351 -12.90 -7.89 35.40
N HIS A 352 -13.06 -7.85 36.72
CA HIS A 352 -14.31 -8.17 37.37
C HIS A 352 -15.41 -7.16 36.98
N ASN A 353 -16.45 -7.63 36.31
CA ASN A 353 -17.56 -6.80 35.81
C ASN A 353 -18.89 -7.57 35.95
N PRO A 354 -19.99 -6.90 36.35
CA PRO A 354 -21.34 -7.49 36.38
C PRO A 354 -21.74 -8.26 35.11
N LEU A 355 -21.32 -7.78 33.93
CA LEU A 355 -21.63 -8.40 32.65
C LEU A 355 -20.88 -9.74 32.46
N HIS A 356 -19.62 -9.85 32.91
CA HIS A 356 -18.87 -11.12 32.93
C HIS A 356 -19.56 -12.14 33.86
N ALA A 357 -20.00 -11.69 35.04
CA ALA A 357 -20.73 -12.52 36.00
C ALA A 357 -22.09 -13.01 35.44
N ALA A 358 -22.84 -12.13 34.78
CA ALA A 358 -24.09 -12.51 34.11
C ALA A 358 -23.85 -13.49 32.96
N GLY A 359 -22.78 -13.28 32.18
CA GLY A 359 -22.34 -14.22 31.14
C GLY A 359 -21.99 -15.60 31.69
N TYR A 360 -21.28 -15.66 32.83
CA TYR A 360 -20.97 -16.91 33.52
C TYR A 360 -22.23 -17.63 34.00
N PHE A 361 -23.15 -16.90 34.63
CA PHE A 361 -24.42 -17.46 35.10
C PHE A 361 -25.30 -17.99 33.96
N LEU A 362 -25.34 -17.29 32.83
CA LEU A 362 -26.18 -17.64 31.69
C LEU A 362 -25.53 -18.67 30.77
N ASN A 363 -24.25 -19.01 30.95
CA ASN A 363 -23.59 -20.05 30.18
C ASN A 363 -24.07 -21.44 30.68
N PRO A 364 -24.87 -22.20 29.90
CA PRO A 364 -25.43 -23.47 30.37
C PRO A 364 -24.37 -24.52 30.66
N THR A 365 -23.27 -24.53 29.90
CA THR A 365 -22.16 -25.46 30.11
C THR A 365 -21.46 -25.19 31.45
N ALA A 366 -21.32 -23.92 31.81
CA ALA A 366 -20.77 -23.51 33.10
C ALA A 366 -21.78 -23.73 34.23
N PHE A 367 -22.99 -23.18 34.10
CA PHE A 367 -24.04 -23.18 35.13
C PHE A 367 -24.46 -24.58 35.62
N TYR A 368 -24.59 -25.54 34.70
CA TYR A 368 -24.95 -26.92 35.05
C TYR A 368 -23.74 -27.83 35.29
N SER A 369 -22.51 -27.29 35.24
CA SER A 369 -21.30 -28.03 35.59
C SER A 369 -21.27 -28.37 37.09
N THR A 370 -20.61 -29.47 37.44
CA THR A 370 -20.36 -29.84 38.84
C THR A 370 -19.46 -28.85 39.58
N ASN A 371 -18.73 -28.01 38.84
CA ASN A 371 -17.77 -27.05 39.38
C ASN A 371 -18.31 -25.60 39.39
N PHE A 372 -19.61 -25.41 39.14
CA PHE A 372 -20.19 -24.07 39.15
C PHE A 372 -20.27 -23.50 40.57
N HIS A 373 -19.76 -22.29 40.74
CA HIS A 373 -19.79 -21.58 42.02
C HIS A 373 -20.83 -20.44 41.99
N LEU A 374 -22.00 -20.68 42.58
CA LEU A 374 -23.04 -19.67 42.74
C LEU A 374 -22.75 -18.78 43.95
N ASP A 375 -21.84 -17.82 43.77
CA ASP A 375 -21.51 -16.84 44.80
C ASP A 375 -22.41 -15.60 44.73
N ILE A 376 -22.45 -14.85 45.83
CA ILE A 376 -23.26 -13.63 45.94
C ILE A 376 -22.88 -12.60 44.86
N GLU A 377 -21.61 -12.57 44.46
CA GLU A 377 -21.08 -11.76 43.38
C GLU A 377 -21.74 -12.08 42.04
N VAL A 378 -21.86 -13.37 41.69
CA VAL A 378 -22.46 -13.82 40.42
C VAL A 378 -23.94 -13.43 40.36
N VAL A 379 -24.67 -13.62 41.46
CA VAL A 379 -26.08 -13.22 41.57
C VAL A 379 -26.24 -11.70 41.49
N THR A 380 -25.37 -10.95 42.17
CA THR A 380 -25.38 -9.48 42.16
C THR A 380 -25.07 -8.96 40.75
N GLY A 381 -24.10 -9.56 40.06
CA GLY A 381 -23.74 -9.22 38.69
C GLY A 381 -24.87 -9.47 37.68
N LEU A 382 -25.59 -10.58 37.82
CA LEU A 382 -26.78 -10.88 37.01
C LEU A 382 -27.91 -9.86 37.24
N ILE A 383 -28.21 -9.53 38.49
CA ILE A 383 -29.25 -8.55 38.84
C ILE A 383 -28.87 -7.16 38.34
N SER A 384 -27.62 -6.75 38.54
CA SER A 384 -27.10 -5.49 38.02
C SER A 384 -27.22 -5.44 36.49
N SER A 385 -26.84 -6.50 35.79
CA SER A 385 -26.98 -6.60 34.32
C SER A 385 -28.43 -6.51 33.86
N LEU A 386 -29.36 -7.15 34.58
CA LEU A 386 -30.79 -7.05 34.30
C LEU A 386 -31.32 -5.63 34.48
N ILE A 387 -30.93 -4.94 35.56
CA ILE A 387 -31.38 -3.58 35.86
C ILE A 387 -30.83 -2.58 34.81
N HIS A 388 -29.56 -2.70 34.44
CA HIS A 388 -28.93 -1.79 33.47
C HIS A 388 -29.42 -2.01 32.02
N MET A 389 -29.72 -3.25 31.61
CA MET A 389 -30.04 -3.56 30.21
C MET A 389 -31.54 -3.57 29.89
N VAL A 390 -32.42 -3.58 30.89
CA VAL A 390 -33.88 -3.70 30.71
C VAL A 390 -34.59 -2.60 31.49
N GLU A 391 -35.04 -1.54 30.85
CA GLU A 391 -35.75 -0.43 31.51
C GLU A 391 -37.12 -0.83 32.09
N ASP A 392 -37.87 -1.71 31.40
CA ASP A 392 -39.24 -2.04 31.78
C ASP A 392 -39.28 -3.03 32.95
N CYS A 393 -39.76 -2.55 34.10
CA CYS A 393 -39.90 -3.34 35.32
C CYS A 393 -40.79 -4.59 35.15
N HIS A 394 -41.77 -4.58 34.23
CA HIS A 394 -42.59 -5.76 33.93
C HIS A 394 -41.80 -6.80 33.16
N VAL A 395 -40.92 -6.38 32.24
CA VAL A 395 -40.01 -7.27 31.53
C VAL A 395 -38.96 -7.82 32.49
N GLN A 396 -38.40 -7.00 33.38
CA GLN A 396 -37.50 -7.46 34.45
C GLN A 396 -38.15 -8.52 35.35
N PHE A 397 -39.42 -8.32 35.75
CA PHE A 397 -40.17 -9.28 36.56
C PHE A 397 -40.41 -10.62 35.83
N LYS A 398 -40.76 -10.55 34.55
CA LYS A 398 -40.88 -11.74 33.69
C LYS A 398 -39.55 -12.48 33.60
N ILE A 399 -38.46 -11.77 33.31
CA ILE A 399 -37.11 -12.36 33.24
C ILE A 399 -36.74 -13.01 34.57
N SER A 400 -37.00 -12.35 35.70
CA SER A 400 -36.76 -12.91 37.04
C SER A 400 -37.51 -14.25 37.25
N THR A 401 -38.76 -14.34 36.79
CA THR A 401 -39.55 -15.57 36.85
C THR A 401 -39.00 -16.66 35.91
N GLN A 402 -38.52 -16.28 34.73
CA GLN A 402 -37.92 -17.20 33.75
C GLN A 402 -36.55 -17.71 34.20
N ILE A 403 -35.77 -16.90 34.93
CA ILE A 403 -34.49 -17.29 35.53
C ILE A 403 -34.71 -18.46 36.50
N ASP A 404 -35.79 -18.47 37.27
CA ASP A 404 -36.08 -19.60 38.17
C ASP A 404 -36.36 -20.89 37.40
N MET A 405 -36.97 -20.81 36.21
CA MET A 405 -37.17 -21.97 35.34
C MET A 405 -35.85 -22.51 34.79
N TYR A 406 -34.92 -21.62 34.42
CA TYR A 406 -33.55 -21.97 34.05
C TYR A 406 -32.78 -22.59 35.21
N ARG A 407 -32.77 -21.96 36.39
CA ARG A 407 -32.07 -22.49 37.58
C ARG A 407 -32.54 -23.87 37.99
N LEU A 408 -33.86 -24.13 37.91
CA LEU A 408 -34.44 -25.42 38.24
C LEU A 408 -34.33 -26.45 37.10
N GLY A 409 -33.78 -26.06 35.94
CA GLY A 409 -33.65 -26.91 34.77
C GLY A 409 -35.00 -27.42 34.26
N LYS A 410 -36.06 -26.62 34.33
CA LYS A 410 -37.42 -27.05 33.97
C LYS A 410 -37.76 -26.78 32.49
N ASP A 411 -38.80 -27.46 32.01
CA ASP A 411 -39.31 -27.36 30.63
C ASP A 411 -38.24 -27.53 29.54
N CYS A 412 -37.99 -26.49 28.74
CA CYS A 412 -37.00 -26.51 27.67
C CYS A 412 -35.54 -26.54 28.17
N PHE A 413 -35.32 -26.36 29.47
CA PHE A 413 -34.01 -26.43 30.11
C PHE A 413 -33.67 -27.80 30.72
N ASN A 414 -34.63 -28.75 30.73
CA ASN A 414 -34.41 -30.11 31.25
C ASN A 414 -33.22 -30.80 30.58
N GLU A 415 -33.05 -30.61 29.27
CA GLU A 415 -31.94 -31.19 28.49
C GLU A 415 -30.58 -30.56 28.84
N ALA A 416 -30.52 -29.27 29.20
CA ALA A 416 -29.25 -28.62 29.56
C ALA A 416 -28.79 -28.92 30.98
N SER A 417 -29.70 -29.30 31.88
CA SER A 417 -29.34 -29.82 33.20
C SER A 417 -28.52 -31.12 33.16
N GLN A 418 -28.37 -31.74 31.98
CA GLN A 418 -27.48 -32.86 31.70
C GLN A 418 -26.21 -32.37 30.98
N ALA A 419 -25.33 -31.66 31.72
CA ALA A 419 -24.17 -30.93 31.20
C ALA A 419 -23.26 -31.72 30.23
N ASP A 420 -23.17 -33.04 30.39
CA ASP A 420 -22.36 -33.95 29.55
C ASP A 420 -22.76 -33.99 28.05
N GLN A 421 -23.87 -33.36 27.66
CA GLN A 421 -24.38 -33.36 26.28
C GLN A 421 -24.23 -32.02 25.53
N ILE A 422 -23.74 -30.95 26.18
CA ILE A 422 -23.57 -29.63 25.55
C ILE A 422 -22.14 -29.51 24.98
N THR A 423 -21.86 -30.19 23.87
CA THR A 423 -20.56 -30.11 23.20
C THR A 423 -20.68 -29.57 21.77
N GLY A 424 -19.93 -28.51 21.46
CA GLY A 424 -19.75 -28.02 20.08
C GLY A 424 -20.75 -26.96 19.58
N ILE A 425 -21.45 -26.26 20.48
CA ILE A 425 -22.32 -25.12 20.15
C ILE A 425 -22.00 -23.98 21.13
N SER A 426 -21.95 -22.72 20.68
CA SER A 426 -21.68 -21.58 21.57
C SER A 426 -22.85 -21.33 22.54
N PRO A 427 -22.61 -20.73 23.72
CA PRO A 427 -23.69 -20.44 24.67
C PRO A 427 -24.82 -19.58 24.07
N ALA A 428 -24.49 -18.56 23.29
CA ALA A 428 -25.49 -17.71 22.62
C ALA A 428 -26.35 -18.49 21.61
N GLU A 429 -25.74 -19.37 20.82
CA GLU A 429 -26.47 -20.24 19.89
C GLU A 429 -27.38 -21.23 20.62
N TRP A 430 -26.91 -21.79 21.75
CA TRP A 430 -27.72 -22.67 22.58
C TRP A 430 -28.99 -21.95 23.05
N TRP A 431 -28.87 -20.71 23.53
CA TRP A 431 -30.03 -19.90 23.94
C TRP A 431 -30.98 -19.64 22.77
N ALA A 432 -30.47 -19.28 21.59
CA ALA A 432 -31.27 -19.08 20.39
C ALA A 432 -32.07 -20.33 19.98
N HIS A 433 -31.53 -21.51 20.27
CA HIS A 433 -32.14 -22.79 19.93
C HIS A 433 -33.14 -23.34 20.94
N LYS A 434 -32.76 -23.30 22.21
CA LYS A 434 -33.39 -24.13 23.24
C LYS A 434 -34.31 -23.33 24.15
N ALA A 435 -34.22 -22.00 24.16
CA ALA A 435 -34.97 -21.16 25.09
C ALA A 435 -36.16 -20.41 24.45
N SER A 436 -36.66 -20.85 23.29
CA SER A 436 -37.74 -20.15 22.55
C SER A 436 -39.08 -20.04 23.30
N GLN A 437 -39.28 -20.83 24.35
CA GLN A 437 -40.45 -20.76 25.24
C GLN A 437 -40.37 -19.59 26.24
N TYR A 438 -39.19 -18.99 26.41
CA TYR A 438 -38.88 -17.93 27.36
C TYR A 438 -38.23 -16.74 26.64
N PRO A 439 -38.97 -16.01 25.78
CA PRO A 439 -38.40 -15.07 24.83
C PRO A 439 -37.71 -13.86 25.49
N GLU A 440 -38.19 -13.40 26.65
CA GLU A 440 -37.57 -12.26 27.36
C GLU A 440 -36.18 -12.63 27.93
N LEU A 441 -36.05 -13.78 28.62
CA LEU A 441 -34.76 -14.28 29.10
C LEU A 441 -33.86 -14.72 27.95
N GLN A 442 -34.43 -15.34 26.91
CA GLN A 442 -33.69 -15.73 25.72
C GLN A 442 -33.04 -14.53 25.02
N SER A 443 -33.79 -13.44 24.84
CA SER A 443 -33.26 -12.22 24.23
C SER A 443 -32.13 -11.61 25.06
N LEU A 444 -32.30 -11.54 26.39
CA LEU A 444 -31.26 -11.05 27.30
C LEU A 444 -29.99 -11.92 27.23
N ALA A 445 -30.15 -13.24 27.28
CA ALA A 445 -29.02 -14.17 27.27
C ALA A 445 -28.26 -14.17 25.94
N ILE A 446 -28.95 -14.11 24.80
CA ILE A 446 -28.32 -13.94 23.49
C ILE A 446 -27.53 -12.64 23.46
N LYS A 447 -28.12 -11.54 23.93
CA LYS A 447 -27.48 -10.23 23.91
C LYS A 447 -26.21 -10.17 24.75
N ILE A 448 -26.20 -10.80 25.93
CA ILE A 448 -25.01 -10.85 26.82
C ILE A 448 -23.94 -11.81 26.27
N LEU A 449 -24.34 -13.04 25.89
CA LEU A 449 -23.39 -14.10 25.50
C LEU A 449 -22.80 -13.91 24.10
N SER A 450 -23.39 -13.03 23.29
CA SER A 450 -22.89 -12.66 21.96
C SER A 450 -21.76 -11.62 22.00
N GLN A 451 -21.48 -11.03 23.17
CA GLN A 451 -20.48 -9.98 23.29
C GLN A 451 -19.05 -10.53 23.36
N THR A 452 -18.12 -9.76 22.79
CA THR A 452 -16.68 -9.99 22.93
C THR A 452 -16.21 -9.52 24.31
N CYS A 453 -15.10 -10.07 24.79
CA CYS A 453 -14.37 -9.55 25.95
C CYS A 453 -12.98 -9.02 25.55
N GLU A 454 -12.71 -8.91 24.25
CA GLU A 454 -11.42 -8.51 23.70
C GLU A 454 -11.43 -7.08 23.16
N GLY A 455 -10.24 -6.48 23.15
CA GLY A 455 -10.03 -5.11 22.66
C GLY A 455 -9.78 -5.06 21.15
N ALA A 456 -9.88 -3.86 20.58
CA ALA A 456 -9.65 -3.62 19.16
C ALA A 456 -8.22 -3.96 18.69
N SER A 457 -7.23 -3.99 19.60
CA SER A 457 -5.85 -4.40 19.30
C SER A 457 -5.74 -5.82 18.74
N LYS A 458 -6.66 -6.72 19.12
CA LYS A 458 -6.79 -8.08 18.56
C LYS A 458 -6.92 -8.10 17.04
N TYR A 459 -7.59 -7.10 16.46
CA TYR A 459 -7.98 -7.10 15.06
C TYR A 459 -6.95 -6.44 14.14
N LYS A 460 -5.75 -6.11 14.65
CA LYS A 460 -4.62 -5.55 13.89
C LYS A 460 -5.04 -4.37 12.99
N LEU A 461 -5.84 -3.45 13.56
CA LEU A 461 -6.18 -2.20 12.89
C LEU A 461 -4.90 -1.52 12.41
N LYS A 462 -4.85 -1.18 11.11
CA LYS A 462 -3.76 -0.40 10.54
C LYS A 462 -3.86 1.03 11.08
N ARG A 463 -3.29 1.29 12.26
CA ARG A 463 -3.24 2.62 12.91
C ARG A 463 -2.72 3.72 11.98
N SER A 464 -1.83 3.39 11.05
CA SER A 464 -1.34 4.28 10.00
C SER A 464 -2.42 4.78 9.03
N LEU A 465 -3.52 4.03 8.82
CA LEU A 465 -4.65 4.46 7.98
C LEU A 465 -5.56 5.43 8.75
N ALA A 466 -5.85 5.15 10.02
CA ALA A 466 -6.56 6.07 10.89
C ALA A 466 -5.78 7.39 11.08
N GLU A 467 -4.46 7.32 11.18
CA GLU A 467 -3.58 8.51 11.20
C GLU A 467 -3.71 9.35 9.92
N LYS A 468 -3.80 8.72 8.73
CA LYS A 468 -4.01 9.43 7.46
C LYS A 468 -5.35 10.16 7.42
N LEU A 469 -6.44 9.53 7.90
CA LEU A 469 -7.75 10.19 8.03
C LEU A 469 -7.66 11.45 8.88
N LEU A 470 -7.04 11.36 10.06
CA LEU A 470 -6.95 12.48 11.00
C LEU A 470 -5.96 13.58 10.57
N LEU A 471 -4.99 13.26 9.72
CA LEU A 471 -4.13 14.27 9.07
C LEU A 471 -4.91 15.14 8.07
N SER A 472 -6.00 14.64 7.47
CA SER A 472 -6.87 15.42 6.59
C SER A 472 -7.78 16.38 7.38
N GLU A 473 -8.13 16.04 8.62
CA GLU A 473 -9.06 16.81 9.45
C GLU A 473 -8.40 17.98 10.21
N GLY A 474 -7.11 17.90 10.55
CA GLY A 474 -6.34 18.97 11.21
C GLY A 474 -5.90 20.13 10.30
N MET A 475 -6.30 20.11 9.04
CA MET A 475 -5.94 21.10 8.04
C MET A 475 -6.82 22.35 8.12
N SER A 476 -6.23 23.54 7.92
CA SER A 476 -7.01 24.77 7.79
C SER A 476 -8.00 24.66 6.62
N ASN A 477 -9.12 25.40 6.65
CA ASN A 477 -10.12 25.39 5.56
C ASN A 477 -9.53 25.68 4.16
N ARG A 478 -8.31 26.24 4.09
CA ARG A 478 -7.53 26.46 2.84
C ARG A 478 -6.76 25.21 2.39
N GLU A 479 -6.26 24.41 3.33
CA GLU A 479 -5.55 23.17 3.03
C GLU A 479 -6.53 22.02 2.72
N ARG A 480 -7.74 22.03 3.33
CA ARG A 480 -8.86 21.13 2.95
C ARG A 480 -9.37 21.33 1.52
N GLN A 481 -9.05 22.45 0.88
CA GLN A 481 -9.42 22.73 -0.51
C GLN A 481 -8.37 22.26 -1.52
N HIS A 482 -7.15 21.92 -1.08
CA HIS A 482 -6.06 21.44 -1.95
C HIS A 482 -5.92 19.91 -1.98
N LEU A 483 -6.55 19.20 -1.03
CA LEU A 483 -6.82 17.76 -1.13
C LEU A 483 -8.24 17.59 -1.66
N ASP A 484 -8.34 17.14 -2.90
CA ASP A 484 -9.57 17.11 -3.67
C ASP A 484 -10.46 15.93 -3.32
N GLU A 485 -10.70 15.64 -2.03
CA GLU A 485 -11.03 14.27 -1.64
C GLU A 485 -11.98 14.14 -0.42
N LEU A 486 -13.29 14.25 -0.68
CA LEU A 486 -14.27 13.36 -0.02
C LEU A 486 -13.98 11.87 -0.36
N SER A 487 -13.24 11.64 -1.46
CA SER A 487 -12.73 10.33 -1.92
C SER A 487 -11.78 9.67 -0.91
N ASP A 488 -10.72 10.32 -0.44
CA ASP A 488 -9.74 9.81 0.52
C ASP A 488 -10.40 9.36 1.82
N SER A 489 -11.31 10.15 2.38
CA SER A 489 -12.01 9.76 3.63
C SER A 489 -12.90 8.54 3.43
N LEU A 490 -13.56 8.42 2.26
CA LEU A 490 -14.42 7.29 1.92
C LEU A 490 -13.61 6.05 1.49
N SER A 491 -12.48 6.25 0.82
CA SER A 491 -11.52 5.23 0.43
C SER A 491 -10.88 4.61 1.66
N VAL A 492 -10.40 5.43 2.60
CA VAL A 492 -9.83 4.93 3.86
C VAL A 492 -10.92 4.28 4.73
N PHE A 493 -12.17 4.76 4.69
CA PHE A 493 -13.31 4.06 5.32
C PHE A 493 -13.53 2.66 4.73
N CYS A 494 -13.47 2.52 3.40
CA CYS A 494 -13.51 1.22 2.72
C CYS A 494 -12.32 0.34 3.10
N GLU A 495 -11.10 0.88 3.09
CA GLU A 495 -9.87 0.16 3.42
C GLU A 495 -9.88 -0.35 4.88
N LEU A 496 -10.37 0.46 5.82
CA LEU A 496 -10.51 0.07 7.23
C LEU A 496 -11.56 -1.04 7.41
N ASN A 497 -12.73 -0.93 6.79
CA ASN A 497 -13.77 -1.95 6.89
C ASN A 497 -13.40 -3.26 6.15
N GLU A 498 -12.68 -3.20 5.04
CA GLU A 498 -12.15 -4.41 4.37
C GLU A 498 -11.03 -5.07 5.18
N THR A 499 -10.18 -4.29 5.85
CA THR A 499 -9.18 -4.84 6.79
C THR A 499 -9.88 -5.57 7.95
N LEU A 500 -10.93 -4.99 8.51
CA LEU A 500 -11.72 -5.59 9.60
C LEU A 500 -12.49 -6.84 9.15
N LYS A 501 -12.97 -6.90 7.91
CA LYS A 501 -13.59 -8.10 7.33
C LYS A 501 -12.66 -9.32 7.38
N MET A 502 -11.39 -9.13 7.04
CA MET A 502 -10.40 -10.22 7.05
C MET A 502 -10.02 -10.65 8.48
N ALA A 503 -10.19 -9.78 9.47
CA ALA A 503 -9.89 -10.02 10.88
C ALA A 503 -11.07 -10.64 11.67
N GLY A 504 -12.30 -10.59 11.13
CA GLY A 504 -13.49 -11.17 11.74
C GLY A 504 -13.50 -12.71 11.75
N THR A 505 -14.17 -13.30 12.73
CA THR A 505 -14.25 -14.76 12.93
C THR A 505 -14.95 -15.44 11.74
N VAL A 506 -14.19 -16.09 10.85
CA VAL A 506 -14.76 -16.93 9.78
C VAL A 506 -15.31 -18.21 10.40
N VAL A 507 -16.64 -18.35 10.45
CA VAL A 507 -17.30 -19.58 10.90
C VAL A 507 -16.97 -20.73 9.92
N ASP A 508 -16.19 -21.72 10.35
CA ASP A 508 -15.82 -22.87 9.51
C ASP A 508 -16.97 -23.88 9.42
N VAL A 509 -17.49 -24.08 8.21
CA VAL A 509 -18.52 -25.09 7.91
C VAL A 509 -18.13 -26.51 8.37
N ARG A 510 -16.83 -26.79 8.55
CA ARG A 510 -16.32 -28.08 9.03
C ARG A 510 -16.59 -28.32 10.52
N GLU A 511 -16.79 -27.28 11.31
CA GLU A 511 -17.19 -27.40 12.73
C GLU A 511 -18.66 -27.84 12.88
N HIS A 512 -19.44 -27.69 11.82
CA HIS A 512 -20.88 -27.94 11.80
C HIS A 512 -21.28 -29.25 11.09
N GLY A 513 -20.31 -30.08 10.70
CA GLY A 513 -20.58 -31.41 10.14
C GLY A 513 -19.45 -32.41 10.29
N ILE A 514 -19.80 -33.66 10.57
CA ILE A 514 -18.84 -34.77 10.73
C ILE A 514 -18.70 -35.54 9.42
N CYS A 515 -17.46 -35.76 8.97
CA CYS A 515 -17.19 -36.59 7.79
C CYS A 515 -17.41 -38.07 8.12
N VAL A 516 -18.40 -38.69 7.49
CA VAL A 516 -18.78 -40.10 7.74
C VAL A 516 -18.06 -41.06 6.79
N ASP A 517 -17.69 -40.60 5.59
CA ASP A 517 -16.92 -41.39 4.62
C ASP A 517 -15.97 -40.50 3.79
N LYS A 518 -14.66 -40.65 4.03
CA LYS A 518 -13.60 -39.90 3.35
C LYS A 518 -13.47 -40.26 1.86
N LYS A 519 -13.94 -41.43 1.41
CA LYS A 519 -13.84 -41.86 -0.01
C LYS A 519 -15.00 -41.37 -0.88
N LYS A 520 -16.14 -41.01 -0.27
CA LYS A 520 -17.35 -40.53 -0.98
C LYS A 520 -17.75 -39.09 -0.61
N SER A 521 -16.92 -38.38 0.16
CA SER A 521 -17.15 -37.01 0.66
C SER A 521 -18.47 -36.82 1.39
N ARG A 522 -18.97 -37.87 2.08
CA ARG A 522 -20.26 -37.80 2.78
C ARG A 522 -20.08 -37.14 4.14
N VAL A 523 -20.90 -36.13 4.42
CA VAL A 523 -20.85 -35.29 5.60
C VAL A 523 -22.20 -35.35 6.31
N LYS A 524 -22.20 -35.59 7.61
CA LYS A 524 -23.39 -35.59 8.46
C LYS A 524 -23.51 -34.25 9.15
N CYS A 525 -24.67 -33.61 9.03
CA CYS A 525 -24.99 -32.38 9.75
C CYS A 525 -25.03 -32.63 11.26
N ASN A 526 -24.32 -31.79 12.04
CA ASN A 526 -24.25 -31.94 13.50
C ASN A 526 -25.59 -31.61 14.19
N TYR A 527 -26.48 -30.86 13.54
CA TYR A 527 -27.75 -30.39 14.12
C TYR A 527 -28.91 -31.37 13.91
N CYS A 528 -29.21 -31.71 12.65
CA CYS A 528 -30.35 -32.58 12.33
C CYS A 528 -29.95 -34.04 12.01
N GLY A 529 -28.65 -34.35 12.04
CA GLY A 529 -28.12 -35.68 11.78
C GLY A 529 -28.25 -36.17 10.34
N LYS A 530 -28.70 -35.33 9.39
CA LYS A 530 -28.85 -35.72 7.97
C LYS A 530 -27.49 -35.82 7.28
N GLU A 531 -27.31 -36.88 6.48
CA GLU A 531 -26.11 -37.10 5.67
C GLU A 531 -26.25 -36.48 4.27
N MET A 532 -25.19 -35.81 3.83
CA MET A 532 -25.08 -35.10 2.56
C MET A 532 -23.79 -35.47 1.86
N ASN A 533 -23.68 -35.16 0.57
CA ASN A 533 -22.55 -35.60 -0.27
C ASN A 533 -21.38 -34.61 -0.31
N SER A 534 -21.44 -33.49 0.41
CA SER A 534 -20.32 -32.53 0.54
C SER A 534 -20.57 -31.47 1.62
N PHE A 535 -19.49 -30.85 2.11
CA PHE A 535 -19.55 -29.67 2.98
C PHE A 535 -20.21 -28.46 2.31
N HIS A 536 -20.15 -28.37 0.97
CA HIS A 536 -20.88 -27.33 0.22
C HIS A 536 -22.40 -27.52 0.32
N ARG A 537 -22.91 -28.75 0.19
CA ARG A 537 -24.34 -29.01 0.41
C ARG A 537 -24.74 -28.84 1.88
N LEU A 538 -23.82 -29.11 2.81
CA LEU A 538 -24.02 -28.79 4.22
C LEU A 538 -24.18 -27.28 4.43
N LYS A 539 -23.36 -26.44 3.80
CA LYS A 539 -23.50 -24.97 3.82
C LYS A 539 -24.92 -24.58 3.38
N HIS A 540 -25.38 -25.07 2.22
CA HIS A 540 -26.74 -24.83 1.69
C HIS A 540 -27.88 -25.32 2.59
N HIS A 541 -27.66 -26.45 3.27
CA HIS A 541 -28.58 -27.01 4.25
C HIS A 541 -28.71 -26.14 5.49
N LEU A 542 -27.59 -25.60 5.98
CA LEU A 542 -27.52 -24.73 7.17
C LEU A 542 -28.03 -23.32 6.87
N GLY A 543 -27.69 -22.72 5.71
CA GLY A 543 -28.16 -21.39 5.31
C GLY A 543 -29.60 -21.32 4.78
N ALA A 544 -30.26 -22.47 4.63
CA ALA A 544 -31.61 -22.58 4.04
C ALA A 544 -31.73 -21.91 2.65
N VAL A 545 -30.74 -22.13 1.78
CA VAL A 545 -30.66 -21.53 0.44
C VAL A 545 -30.66 -22.62 -0.64
N GLY A 546 -31.61 -22.57 -1.57
CA GLY A 546 -31.72 -23.47 -2.74
C GLY A 546 -32.81 -24.55 -2.63
N THR A 547 -33.36 -25.00 -3.76
CA THR A 547 -34.51 -25.93 -3.81
C THR A 547 -34.14 -27.40 -3.71
N ASP A 548 -32.85 -27.71 -3.86
CA ASP A 548 -32.38 -29.07 -4.14
C ASP A 548 -31.75 -29.74 -2.90
N VAL A 549 -31.78 -29.04 -1.76
CA VAL A 549 -31.21 -29.46 -0.49
C VAL A 549 -32.26 -29.20 0.59
N THR A 550 -32.71 -30.26 1.27
CA THR A 550 -33.64 -30.12 2.40
C THR A 550 -33.02 -29.24 3.46
N HIS A 551 -33.74 -28.26 4.01
CA HIS A 551 -33.20 -27.33 5.01
C HIS A 551 -33.02 -27.97 6.38
N CYS A 552 -32.14 -27.39 7.19
CA CYS A 552 -32.01 -27.75 8.60
C CYS A 552 -33.02 -26.94 9.41
N ASP A 553 -34.07 -27.57 9.93
CA ASP A 553 -35.02 -26.90 10.82
C ASP A 553 -34.46 -26.74 12.24
N GLN A 554 -33.32 -27.37 12.52
CA GLN A 554 -32.64 -27.43 13.83
C GLN A 554 -31.39 -26.53 13.90
N VAL A 555 -31.17 -25.64 12.93
CA VAL A 555 -30.07 -24.63 12.91
C VAL A 555 -30.61 -23.24 13.30
N SER A 556 -29.85 -22.46 14.09
CA SER A 556 -30.35 -21.22 14.71
C SER A 556 -30.62 -20.18 13.64
N LEU A 557 -31.50 -19.21 13.91
CA LEU A 557 -31.72 -18.12 12.97
C LEU A 557 -30.41 -17.35 12.73
N THR A 558 -29.62 -17.10 13.77
CA THR A 558 -28.31 -16.45 13.67
C THR A 558 -27.34 -17.21 12.76
N LEU A 559 -27.10 -18.50 13.03
CA LEU A 559 -26.18 -19.31 12.23
C LEU A 559 -26.71 -19.60 10.82
N ARG A 560 -28.04 -19.70 10.67
CA ARG A 560 -28.71 -19.77 9.38
C ARG A 560 -28.45 -18.51 8.58
N GLU A 561 -28.62 -17.33 9.18
CA GLU A 561 -28.37 -16.05 8.51
C GLU A 561 -26.87 -15.91 8.17
N THR A 562 -25.96 -16.35 9.04
CA THR A 562 -24.52 -16.41 8.77
C THR A 562 -24.22 -17.26 7.52
N PHE A 563 -24.67 -18.52 7.47
CA PHE A 563 -24.45 -19.38 6.31
C PHE A 563 -25.24 -18.94 5.08
N ARG A 564 -26.40 -18.31 5.26
CA ARG A 564 -27.22 -17.72 4.19
C ARG A 564 -26.47 -16.57 3.53
N THR A 565 -25.88 -15.68 4.32
CA THR A 565 -25.06 -14.55 3.87
C THR A 565 -23.82 -15.05 3.13
N MET A 566 -23.08 -16.00 3.71
CA MET A 566 -21.93 -16.64 3.04
C MET A 566 -22.29 -17.36 1.73
N LEU A 567 -23.55 -17.76 1.52
CA LEU A 567 -24.03 -18.42 0.29
C LEU A 567 -24.63 -17.45 -0.72
N MET A 568 -25.10 -16.28 -0.28
CA MET A 568 -25.54 -15.21 -1.18
C MET A 568 -24.33 -14.48 -1.77
N GLU A 569 -23.24 -14.35 -1.01
CA GLU A 569 -21.92 -13.92 -1.50
C GLU A 569 -21.34 -14.88 -2.56
N ASP A 570 -21.49 -16.19 -2.39
CA ASP A 570 -21.09 -17.19 -3.40
C ASP A 570 -21.93 -17.12 -4.71
N LYS A 571 -23.12 -16.49 -4.68
CA LYS A 571 -24.09 -16.43 -5.79
C LYS A 571 -24.03 -15.15 -6.64
N SER A 572 -23.40 -14.08 -6.18
CA SER A 572 -23.11 -12.90 -7.04
C SER A 572 -22.14 -13.24 -8.18
N GLY A 573 -21.55 -14.44 -8.17
CA GLY A 573 -20.75 -15.00 -9.26
C GLY A 573 -21.52 -15.73 -10.37
N TYR A 574 -22.76 -16.17 -10.17
CA TYR A 574 -23.55 -16.87 -11.22
C TYR A 574 -25.05 -16.91 -10.86
N THR A 575 -25.92 -16.29 -11.67
CA THR A 575 -27.16 -16.94 -12.20
C THR A 575 -28.00 -16.02 -13.08
N THR A 576 -28.34 -16.49 -14.28
CA THR A 576 -29.52 -16.07 -15.06
C THR A 576 -30.76 -16.90 -14.64
N PRO A 577 -32.00 -16.35 -14.68
CA PRO A 577 -33.18 -17.04 -14.16
C PRO A 577 -33.86 -17.93 -15.22
N LYS A 578 -34.02 -19.22 -14.94
CA LYS A 578 -34.89 -20.12 -15.73
C LYS A 578 -36.31 -20.12 -15.18
N THR A 579 -37.23 -19.66 -16.01
CA THR A 579 -38.68 -19.73 -15.86
C THR A 579 -39.20 -21.17 -15.82
N LYS A 580 -40.04 -21.48 -14.82
CA LYS A 580 -40.83 -22.72 -14.76
C LYS A 580 -41.77 -22.81 -15.96
N ARG A 581 -41.74 -23.92 -16.70
CA ARG A 581 -42.87 -24.34 -17.56
C ARG A 581 -43.45 -25.66 -17.06
N VAL A 582 -44.72 -25.58 -16.68
CA VAL A 582 -45.63 -26.70 -16.41
C VAL A 582 -45.97 -27.40 -17.73
N GLY A 583 -45.90 -28.74 -17.72
CA GLY A 583 -46.82 -29.64 -18.42
C GLY A 583 -46.76 -29.76 -19.95
N LYS A 584 -46.39 -30.96 -20.44
CA LYS A 584 -46.55 -31.42 -21.83
C LYS A 584 -48.03 -31.50 -22.27
N PHE A 585 -48.22 -31.10 -23.52
CA PHE A 585 -49.20 -31.54 -24.54
C PHE A 585 -50.04 -32.80 -24.28
N GLN A 586 -51.33 -32.70 -24.62
CA GLN A 586 -52.03 -33.72 -25.42
C GLN A 586 -52.28 -33.18 -26.84
N MET A 587 -52.10 -34.06 -27.81
CA MET A 587 -52.23 -33.83 -29.25
C MET A 587 -53.68 -33.78 -29.71
N ALA A 588 -53.97 -32.98 -30.74
CA ALA A 588 -54.16 -33.44 -32.12
C ALA A 588 -55.12 -32.51 -32.87
N ASP A 589 -54.65 -32.01 -34.01
CA ASP A 589 -55.17 -32.40 -35.33
C ASP A 589 -55.28 -31.22 -36.31
N SER A 590 -54.77 -31.51 -37.49
CA SER A 590 -55.33 -31.12 -38.79
C SER A 590 -55.13 -29.71 -39.36
N ARG A 591 -54.23 -29.73 -40.36
CA ARG A 591 -54.53 -29.49 -41.79
C ARG A 591 -54.18 -28.10 -42.37
N LYS A 592 -53.21 -28.22 -43.30
CA LYS A 592 -53.31 -27.94 -44.76
C LYS A 592 -52.73 -26.62 -45.29
N ARG A 593 -51.64 -26.86 -46.04
CA ARG A 593 -51.46 -26.63 -47.50
C ARG A 593 -51.04 -25.23 -48.00
N ARG A 594 -49.80 -25.28 -48.52
CA ARG A 594 -49.34 -24.96 -49.89
C ARG A 594 -49.23 -23.50 -50.34
N LYS A 595 -47.99 -23.19 -50.78
CA LYS A 595 -47.55 -22.49 -52.01
C LYS A 595 -48.16 -21.09 -52.26
N THR A 596 -47.40 -20.08 -52.66
CA THR A 596 -46.64 -20.01 -53.92
C THR A 596 -45.72 -18.78 -53.90
N GLU A 597 -44.80 -18.79 -54.87
CA GLU A 597 -43.71 -17.85 -55.18
C GLU A 597 -44.13 -16.38 -55.43
N ASP A 598 -43.19 -15.46 -55.18
CA ASP A 598 -42.43 -14.70 -56.19
C ASP A 598 -42.37 -13.16 -56.03
N SER A 599 -41.21 -12.64 -56.45
CA SER A 599 -40.92 -11.29 -56.96
C SER A 599 -40.69 -10.08 -56.02
N SER A 600 -39.41 -9.64 -56.03
CA SER A 600 -38.89 -8.28 -56.26
C SER A 600 -39.79 -7.06 -55.97
N SER A 601 -39.32 -6.14 -55.11
CA SER A 601 -38.88 -4.78 -55.51
C SER A 601 -38.72 -3.81 -54.32
N LYS A 602 -37.78 -2.87 -54.48
CA LYS A 602 -37.42 -1.76 -53.58
C LYS A 602 -38.62 -0.86 -53.23
N SER A 603 -38.69 -0.36 -51.98
CA SER A 603 -38.67 1.09 -51.67
C SER A 603 -38.90 1.43 -50.19
N VAL A 604 -38.19 2.50 -49.80
CA VAL A 604 -38.08 3.34 -48.60
C VAL A 604 -39.36 3.59 -47.77
N SER A 605 -39.25 3.55 -46.42
CA SER A 605 -39.56 4.61 -45.39
C SER A 605 -39.82 3.94 -44.00
N PRO A 606 -40.06 4.66 -42.87
CA PRO A 606 -39.16 4.80 -41.74
C PRO A 606 -39.66 4.23 -40.39
N GLU A 607 -38.73 4.21 -39.41
CA GLU A 607 -38.87 4.34 -37.94
C GLU A 607 -39.78 3.44 -37.07
N GLN A 608 -39.09 2.88 -36.03
CA GLN A 608 -39.53 2.53 -34.67
C GLN A 608 -40.48 1.33 -34.49
N GLY A 609 -40.21 0.32 -33.64
CA GLY A 609 -39.12 0.08 -32.71
C GLY A 609 -39.32 -1.27 -31.99
N ASN A 610 -38.21 -1.96 -31.71
CA ASN A 610 -37.97 -2.85 -30.56
C ASN A 610 -36.66 -3.63 -30.82
N VAL A 611 -35.55 -3.09 -30.31
CA VAL A 611 -34.27 -3.81 -30.23
C VAL A 611 -34.20 -4.43 -28.83
N ALA A 612 -34.20 -5.76 -28.77
CA ALA A 612 -33.74 -6.48 -27.60
C ALA A 612 -32.20 -6.39 -27.58
N VAL A 613 -31.65 -5.82 -26.51
CA VAL A 613 -30.22 -5.73 -26.26
C VAL A 613 -29.75 -7.10 -25.78
N GLU A 614 -28.96 -7.80 -26.59
CA GLU A 614 -28.05 -8.85 -26.10
C GLU A 614 -26.85 -8.15 -25.47
N VAL A 615 -26.68 -8.29 -24.15
CA VAL A 615 -25.49 -7.83 -23.43
C VAL A 615 -24.43 -8.93 -23.54
N ASP A 616 -23.25 -8.55 -23.99
CA ASP A 616 -22.13 -9.44 -24.30
C ASP A 616 -21.49 -10.01 -23.01
N ASN A 617 -21.28 -11.33 -22.94
CA ASN A 617 -20.71 -12.01 -21.77
C ASN A 617 -19.24 -11.63 -21.51
N GLN A 618 -18.60 -10.98 -22.49
CA GLN A 618 -17.21 -10.55 -22.43
C GLN A 618 -17.02 -9.32 -21.52
N ASP A 619 -18.02 -8.42 -21.45
CA ASP A 619 -18.02 -7.26 -20.56
C ASP A 619 -18.15 -7.66 -19.07
N LEU A 620 -18.91 -8.73 -18.78
CA LEU A 620 -19.15 -9.19 -17.42
C LEU A 620 -17.92 -9.88 -16.80
N LEU A 621 -17.15 -10.63 -17.61
CA LEU A 621 -15.91 -11.28 -17.18
C LEU A 621 -14.75 -10.28 -17.05
N SER A 622 -14.69 -9.29 -17.95
CA SER A 622 -13.78 -8.13 -17.85
C SER A 622 -14.01 -7.35 -16.56
N SER A 623 -15.27 -7.06 -16.21
CA SER A 623 -15.64 -6.39 -14.96
C SER A 623 -15.14 -7.15 -13.71
N LYS A 624 -15.14 -8.48 -13.72
CA LYS A 624 -14.69 -9.30 -12.58
C LYS A 624 -13.16 -9.26 -12.39
N ALA A 625 -12.39 -9.35 -13.47
CA ALA A 625 -10.92 -9.25 -13.41
C ALA A 625 -10.50 -7.88 -12.85
N GLN A 626 -11.12 -6.82 -13.36
CA GLN A 626 -10.86 -5.44 -12.96
C GLN A 626 -11.22 -5.19 -11.48
N LYS A 627 -12.31 -5.80 -10.98
CA LYS A 627 -12.67 -5.77 -9.55
C LYS A 627 -11.64 -6.48 -8.67
N CYS A 628 -11.10 -7.63 -9.09
CA CYS A 628 -10.05 -8.32 -8.34
C CYS A 628 -8.74 -7.51 -8.29
N ILE A 629 -8.36 -6.87 -9.40
CA ILE A 629 -7.19 -5.98 -9.45
C ILE A 629 -7.39 -4.80 -8.49
N GLY A 630 -8.52 -4.09 -8.57
CA GLY A 630 -8.80 -2.97 -7.67
C GLY A 630 -8.78 -3.40 -6.20
N ARG A 631 -9.46 -4.50 -5.87
CA ARG A 631 -9.49 -5.07 -4.51
C ARG A 631 -8.10 -5.36 -3.95
N PHE A 632 -7.19 -5.94 -4.75
CA PHE A 632 -5.82 -6.19 -4.30
C PHE A 632 -5.09 -4.89 -3.93
N PHE A 633 -5.19 -3.86 -4.78
CA PHE A 633 -4.53 -2.57 -4.57
C PHE A 633 -5.06 -1.87 -3.31
N TYR A 634 -6.37 -1.86 -3.11
CA TYR A 634 -7.01 -1.25 -1.93
C TYR A 634 -6.70 -2.01 -0.63
N GLU A 635 -6.82 -3.34 -0.61
CA GLU A 635 -6.56 -4.14 0.60
C GLU A 635 -5.10 -4.04 1.09
N HIS A 636 -4.15 -3.86 0.16
CA HIS A 636 -2.72 -3.91 0.44
C HIS A 636 -2.00 -2.56 0.34
N CYS A 637 -2.75 -1.48 0.13
CA CYS A 637 -2.22 -0.11 0.00
C CYS A 637 -1.08 -0.02 -1.03
N VAL A 638 -1.26 -0.70 -2.17
CA VAL A 638 -0.32 -0.61 -3.29
C VAL A 638 -0.58 0.71 -4.00
N ASP A 639 0.47 1.49 -4.24
CA ASP A 639 0.37 2.73 -5.01
C ASP A 639 -0.34 2.45 -6.34
N LEU A 640 -1.42 3.17 -6.61
CA LEU A 640 -2.28 2.92 -7.78
C LEU A 640 -1.52 3.07 -9.09
N SER A 641 -0.48 3.91 -9.15
CA SER A 641 0.41 4.03 -10.32
C SER A 641 1.21 2.75 -10.62
N ALA A 642 1.22 1.78 -9.70
CA ALA A 642 1.86 0.48 -9.93
C ALA A 642 1.11 -0.36 -10.99
N VAL A 643 -0.19 -0.13 -11.19
CA VAL A 643 -1.00 -0.83 -12.21
C VAL A 643 -0.56 -0.44 -13.63
N ASP A 644 -0.11 0.81 -13.81
CA ASP A 644 0.30 1.33 -15.11
C ASP A 644 1.69 0.85 -15.53
N SER A 645 2.42 0.20 -14.61
CA SER A 645 3.80 -0.20 -14.87
C SER A 645 3.91 -1.28 -15.96
N PRO A 646 4.91 -1.19 -16.85
CA PRO A 646 5.15 -2.23 -17.85
C PRO A 646 5.32 -3.63 -17.22
N CYS A 647 5.97 -3.71 -16.04
CA CYS A 647 6.16 -4.97 -15.33
C CYS A 647 4.85 -5.58 -14.81
N PHE A 648 3.88 -4.76 -14.39
CA PHE A 648 2.55 -5.26 -14.04
C PHE A 648 1.86 -5.87 -15.26
N LYS A 649 1.90 -5.16 -16.39
CA LYS A 649 1.31 -5.65 -17.65
C LYS A 649 2.00 -6.92 -18.15
N GLU A 650 3.33 -6.97 -18.11
CA GLU A 650 4.12 -8.17 -18.41
C GLU A 650 3.77 -9.33 -17.48
N MET A 651 3.57 -9.06 -16.19
CA MET A 651 3.15 -10.06 -15.21
C MET A 651 1.77 -10.61 -15.57
N MET A 652 0.79 -9.75 -15.85
CA MET A 652 -0.55 -10.19 -16.24
C MET A 652 -0.55 -10.96 -17.56
N MET A 653 0.28 -10.55 -18.54
CA MET A 653 0.43 -11.24 -19.82
C MET A 653 1.16 -12.60 -19.72
N ALA A 654 2.08 -12.76 -18.78
CA ALA A 654 2.89 -13.97 -18.63
C ALA A 654 2.16 -15.12 -17.93
N LEU A 655 1.06 -14.84 -17.22
CA LEU A 655 0.33 -15.81 -16.42
C LEU A 655 -0.66 -16.63 -17.27
N GLY A 656 -0.37 -17.92 -17.42
CA GLY A 656 -1.32 -18.91 -17.94
C GLY A 656 -2.01 -19.70 -16.81
N VAL A 657 -3.15 -20.33 -17.13
CA VAL A 657 -3.90 -21.20 -16.20
C VAL A 657 -2.99 -22.33 -15.67
N GLY A 658 -2.71 -22.31 -14.35
CA GLY A 658 -2.02 -23.40 -13.65
C GLY A 658 -0.57 -23.13 -13.22
N GLN A 659 -0.02 -21.92 -13.42
CA GLN A 659 1.33 -21.57 -12.96
C GLN A 659 1.43 -21.42 -11.43
N LYS A 660 2.59 -21.76 -10.88
CA LYS A 660 2.89 -21.59 -9.45
C LYS A 660 3.24 -20.13 -9.16
N ILE A 661 2.35 -19.44 -8.46
CA ILE A 661 2.58 -18.07 -7.95
C ILE A 661 3.64 -18.14 -6.84
N PRO A 662 4.72 -17.36 -6.90
CA PRO A 662 5.71 -17.24 -5.82
C PRO A 662 5.08 -16.73 -4.53
N ASP A 663 5.48 -17.30 -3.40
CA ASP A 663 5.09 -16.83 -2.08
C ASP A 663 6.11 -15.79 -1.53
N SER A 664 5.77 -15.18 -0.38
CA SER A 664 6.67 -14.23 0.29
C SER A 664 8.04 -14.82 0.64
N HIS A 665 8.15 -16.13 0.87
CA HIS A 665 9.43 -16.78 1.14
C HIS A 665 10.28 -16.90 -0.13
N ASP A 666 9.69 -17.28 -1.27
CA ASP A 666 10.34 -17.30 -2.57
C ASP A 666 10.86 -15.90 -2.97
N LEU A 667 10.07 -14.85 -2.68
CA LEU A 667 10.45 -13.45 -2.90
C LEU A 667 11.57 -12.99 -1.98
N ASN A 668 11.47 -13.23 -0.66
CA ASN A 668 12.51 -12.85 0.32
C ASN A 668 13.82 -13.64 0.18
N GLY A 669 13.75 -14.83 -0.41
CA GLY A 669 14.89 -15.72 -0.58
C GLY A 669 15.46 -15.70 -2.00
N ARG A 670 15.10 -16.72 -2.79
CA ARG A 670 15.74 -16.99 -4.09
C ARG A 670 15.55 -15.85 -5.08
N LEU A 671 14.35 -15.29 -5.20
CA LEU A 671 14.05 -14.27 -6.21
C LEU A 671 14.74 -12.93 -5.92
N LEU A 672 14.86 -12.54 -4.65
CA LEU A 672 15.65 -11.36 -4.26
C LEU A 672 17.12 -11.54 -4.64
N GLN A 673 17.71 -12.72 -4.40
CA GLN A 673 19.12 -12.98 -4.76
C GLN A 673 19.34 -13.01 -6.28
N GLU A 674 18.39 -13.56 -7.05
CA GLU A 674 18.43 -13.48 -8.52
C GLU A 674 18.33 -12.03 -9.01
N ALA A 675 17.38 -11.25 -8.46
CA ALA A 675 17.22 -9.84 -8.81
C ALA A 675 18.47 -9.03 -8.42
N MET A 676 19.07 -9.30 -7.26
CA MET A 676 20.32 -8.68 -6.81
C MET A 676 21.44 -8.92 -7.82
N LYS A 677 21.61 -10.16 -8.29
CA LYS A 677 22.63 -10.49 -9.29
C LYS A 677 22.36 -9.79 -10.63
N GLU A 678 21.11 -9.80 -11.12
CA GLU A 678 20.74 -9.12 -12.37
C GLU A 678 21.00 -7.61 -12.30
N VAL A 679 20.64 -6.98 -11.18
CA VAL A 679 20.87 -5.55 -10.95
C VAL A 679 22.36 -5.25 -10.80
N GLN A 680 23.13 -6.10 -10.12
CA GLN A 680 24.59 -5.93 -10.01
C GLN A 680 25.27 -6.01 -11.38
N ASP A 681 24.89 -6.96 -12.22
CA ASP A 681 25.42 -7.08 -13.58
C ASP A 681 25.05 -5.85 -14.44
N TYR A 682 23.81 -5.36 -14.31
CA TYR A 682 23.36 -4.12 -14.96
C TYR A 682 24.17 -2.89 -14.50
N VAL A 683 24.29 -2.69 -13.19
CA VAL A 683 25.05 -1.58 -12.60
C VAL A 683 26.51 -1.65 -13.03
N LYS A 684 27.11 -2.85 -13.05
CA LYS A 684 28.48 -3.03 -13.51
C LYS A 684 28.66 -2.59 -14.97
N ASN A 685 27.75 -2.99 -15.86
CA ASN A 685 27.80 -2.58 -17.26
C ASN A 685 27.73 -1.05 -17.43
N ILE A 686 26.95 -0.35 -16.58
CA ILE A 686 26.94 1.12 -16.56
C ILE A 686 28.27 1.67 -16.04
N LYS A 687 28.77 1.15 -14.92
CA LYS A 687 30.04 1.59 -14.30
C LYS A 687 31.22 1.46 -15.26
N ASP A 688 31.25 0.42 -16.09
CA ASP A 688 32.29 0.22 -17.10
C ASP A 688 32.33 1.36 -18.16
N SER A 689 31.21 2.03 -18.39
CA SER A 689 31.14 3.18 -19.32
C SER A 689 31.73 4.48 -18.74
N TRP A 690 31.78 4.63 -17.42
CA TRP A 690 32.20 5.87 -16.75
C TRP A 690 33.64 6.29 -17.07
N LYS A 691 34.50 5.34 -17.46
CA LYS A 691 35.85 5.66 -17.91
C LYS A 691 35.86 6.52 -19.18
N ILE A 692 34.88 6.33 -20.05
CA ILE A 692 34.75 7.00 -21.35
C ILE A 692 33.90 8.27 -21.19
N THR A 693 32.72 8.14 -20.62
CA THR A 693 31.72 9.21 -20.54
C THR A 693 31.86 10.08 -19.30
N GLY A 694 32.57 9.61 -18.27
CA GLY A 694 32.45 10.19 -16.93
C GLY A 694 31.06 10.00 -16.33
N CYS A 695 30.86 10.53 -15.13
CA CYS A 695 29.56 10.56 -14.47
C CYS A 695 29.43 11.80 -13.57
N SER A 696 28.18 12.21 -13.35
CA SER A 696 27.81 13.25 -12.40
C SER A 696 27.24 12.59 -11.14
N ILE A 697 27.71 12.99 -9.96
CA ILE A 697 27.10 12.56 -8.69
C ILE A 697 25.97 13.53 -8.34
N LEU A 698 24.77 13.02 -8.17
CA LEU A 698 23.56 13.77 -7.89
C LEU A 698 23.14 13.57 -6.45
N LEU A 699 22.84 14.67 -5.75
CA LEU A 699 22.32 14.65 -4.39
C LEU A 699 20.80 14.80 -4.43
N ASP A 700 20.08 13.98 -3.67
CA ASP A 700 18.67 14.21 -3.30
C ASP A 700 18.59 14.25 -1.78
N ALA A 701 18.49 15.44 -1.22
CA ALA A 701 18.46 15.69 0.22
C ALA A 701 17.06 16.14 0.65
N TRP A 702 16.62 15.63 1.79
CA TRP A 702 15.33 16.00 2.38
C TRP A 702 15.39 15.94 3.90
N ILE A 703 14.40 16.59 4.53
CA ILE A 703 14.18 16.48 5.96
C ILE A 703 12.97 15.56 6.13
N ASP A 704 13.14 14.48 6.90
CA ASP A 704 12.03 13.57 7.20
C ASP A 704 11.00 14.27 8.13
N PRO A 705 9.79 13.71 8.32
CA PRO A 705 8.80 14.30 9.21
C PRO A 705 9.23 14.43 10.69
N LYS A 706 10.32 13.76 11.10
CA LYS A 706 10.88 13.80 12.47
C LYS A 706 12.01 14.83 12.60
N GLY A 707 12.39 15.50 11.52
CA GLY A 707 13.44 16.52 11.51
C GLY A 707 14.85 15.99 11.25
N HIS A 708 15.00 14.74 10.80
CA HIS A 708 16.27 14.16 10.38
C HIS A 708 16.63 14.64 8.97
N ASP A 709 17.87 15.10 8.80
CA ASP A 709 18.42 15.46 7.49
C ASP A 709 18.99 14.21 6.81
N LEU A 710 18.38 13.80 5.71
CA LEU A 710 18.75 12.61 4.94
C LEU A 710 19.20 13.00 3.54
N VAL A 711 20.06 12.16 2.94
CA VAL A 711 20.49 12.33 1.54
C VAL A 711 20.69 11.00 0.83
N SER A 712 20.22 10.94 -0.41
CA SER A 712 20.49 9.87 -1.37
C SER A 712 21.47 10.34 -2.43
N PHE A 713 22.40 9.48 -2.82
CA PHE A 713 23.38 9.73 -3.87
C PHE A 713 23.14 8.84 -5.08
N VAL A 714 23.10 9.44 -6.26
CA VAL A 714 22.94 8.77 -7.55
C VAL A 714 24.10 9.17 -8.46
N ALA A 715 24.73 8.22 -9.15
CA ALA A 715 25.68 8.52 -10.23
C ALA A 715 24.96 8.46 -11.57
N ASP A 716 25.03 9.53 -12.36
CA ASP A 716 24.34 9.65 -13.64
C ASP A 716 25.32 9.78 -14.80
N CYS A 717 25.02 9.08 -15.90
CA CYS A 717 25.78 9.10 -17.15
C CYS A 717 24.88 8.66 -18.32
N PRO A 718 25.32 8.78 -19.58
CA PRO A 718 24.53 8.35 -20.76
C PRO A 718 24.08 6.88 -20.73
N ALA A 719 24.86 6.00 -20.10
CA ALA A 719 24.50 4.60 -19.94
C ALA A 719 23.37 4.37 -18.93
N GLY A 720 23.10 5.35 -18.06
CA GLY A 720 21.97 5.37 -17.13
C GLY A 720 22.38 5.80 -15.72
N PRO A 721 21.39 6.17 -14.89
CA PRO A 721 21.61 6.46 -13.47
C PRO A 721 21.80 5.17 -12.65
N VAL A 722 22.63 5.27 -11.60
CA VAL A 722 22.94 4.20 -10.65
C VAL A 722 22.81 4.74 -9.23
N TYR A 723 22.00 4.07 -8.41
CA TYR A 723 21.92 4.37 -6.99
C TYR A 723 23.21 3.94 -6.29
N LEU A 724 23.82 4.87 -5.55
CA LEU A 724 25.05 4.61 -4.78
C LEU A 724 24.71 4.21 -3.35
N LYS A 725 24.16 5.15 -2.56
CA LYS A 725 23.76 4.95 -1.16
C LYS A 725 22.89 6.09 -0.65
N SER A 726 22.24 5.84 0.50
CA SER A 726 21.52 6.83 1.29
C SER A 726 22.19 6.97 2.65
N ILE A 727 22.20 8.16 3.23
CA ILE A 727 22.89 8.46 4.49
C ILE A 727 22.04 9.42 5.33
N ASP A 728 21.99 9.16 6.63
CA ASP A 728 21.52 10.13 7.64
C ASP A 728 22.66 11.09 7.99
N VAL A 729 22.49 12.36 7.66
CA VAL A 729 23.47 13.42 7.90
C VAL A 729 23.09 14.30 9.09
N SER A 730 22.04 13.96 9.85
CA SER A 730 21.55 14.75 10.99
C SER A 730 22.64 15.10 12.00
N VAL A 731 23.55 14.16 12.28
CA VAL A 731 24.65 14.32 13.24
C VAL A 731 25.79 15.17 12.66
N VAL A 732 26.02 15.09 11.35
CA VAL A 732 27.17 15.71 10.67
C VAL A 732 26.83 16.98 9.90
N LYS A 733 25.56 17.37 9.78
CA LYS A 733 25.11 18.53 8.98
C LYS A 733 25.76 19.86 9.34
N ASN A 734 26.20 20.00 10.60
CA ASN A 734 26.90 21.18 11.10
C ASN A 734 28.43 21.02 11.12
N ASP A 735 28.95 19.81 10.80
CA ASP A 735 30.38 19.53 10.69
C ASP A 735 30.78 19.50 9.21
N VAL A 736 31.28 20.64 8.76
CA VAL A 736 31.81 20.84 7.42
C VAL A 736 32.88 19.80 7.04
N THR A 737 33.76 19.41 7.98
CA THR A 737 34.84 18.47 7.68
C THR A 737 34.28 17.08 7.45
N ALA A 738 33.33 16.66 8.28
CA ALA A 738 32.65 15.37 8.13
C ALA A 738 31.87 15.29 6.81
N LEU A 739 31.14 16.35 6.43
CA LEU A 739 30.43 16.40 5.15
C LEU A 739 31.39 16.33 3.95
N LEU A 740 32.52 17.03 4.01
CA LEU A 740 33.55 16.97 2.98
C LEU A 740 34.17 15.56 2.87
N SER A 741 34.45 14.91 4.00
CA SER A 741 34.95 13.53 4.02
C SER A 741 33.94 12.55 3.43
N LEU A 742 32.65 12.73 3.70
CA LEU A 742 31.57 11.91 3.15
C LEU A 742 31.51 12.00 1.62
N VAL A 743 31.59 13.21 1.07
CA VAL A 743 31.56 13.44 -0.38
C VAL A 743 32.84 12.97 -1.04
N ASN A 744 34.01 13.25 -0.46
CA ASN A 744 35.28 12.77 -0.99
C ASN A 744 35.34 11.23 -1.01
N GLY A 745 34.85 10.57 0.05
CA GLY A 745 34.77 9.11 0.09
C GLY A 745 33.86 8.53 -1.00
N LEU A 746 32.76 9.23 -1.34
CA LEU A 746 31.92 8.87 -2.49
C LEU A 746 32.64 9.04 -3.83
N VAL A 747 33.39 10.13 -4.00
CA VAL A 747 34.18 10.38 -5.22
C VAL A 747 35.28 9.33 -5.36
N GLU A 748 35.92 8.91 -4.27
CA GLU A 748 36.90 7.82 -4.25
C GLU A 748 36.26 6.46 -4.59
N GLU A 749 35.08 6.17 -4.05
CA GLU A 749 34.31 4.94 -4.30
C GLU A 749 33.90 4.80 -5.78
N VAL A 750 33.48 5.91 -6.41
CA VAL A 750 33.16 5.97 -7.85
C VAL A 750 34.43 5.97 -8.71
N GLY A 751 35.55 6.42 -8.14
CA GLY A 751 36.82 6.64 -8.80
C GLY A 751 36.94 8.10 -9.23
N VAL A 752 37.94 8.80 -8.70
CA VAL A 752 38.10 10.25 -8.88
C VAL A 752 38.21 10.66 -10.35
N HIS A 753 38.76 9.78 -11.20
CA HIS A 753 38.86 10.03 -12.65
C HIS A 753 37.53 9.87 -13.40
N ASN A 754 36.54 9.23 -12.81
CA ASN A 754 35.23 9.00 -13.42
C ASN A 754 34.25 10.13 -13.09
N VAL A 755 34.43 10.83 -11.96
CA VAL A 755 33.52 11.89 -11.53
C VAL A 755 33.87 13.21 -12.23
N THR A 756 32.93 13.77 -12.97
CA THR A 756 33.11 15.06 -13.65
C THR A 756 32.58 16.22 -12.80
N GLN A 757 31.44 16.03 -12.13
CA GLN A 757 30.83 17.05 -11.28
C GLN A 757 29.93 16.43 -10.20
N ILE A 758 29.55 17.25 -9.23
CA ILE A 758 28.53 16.99 -8.22
C ILE A 758 27.41 18.01 -8.38
N ILE A 759 26.17 17.52 -8.42
CA ILE A 759 24.96 18.35 -8.60
C ILE A 759 24.14 18.33 -7.32
N ALA A 760 24.00 19.50 -6.71
CA ALA A 760 23.20 19.72 -5.51
C ALA A 760 21.71 19.89 -5.83
N CYS A 761 20.85 19.31 -4.99
CA CYS A 761 19.40 19.53 -5.06
C CYS A 761 18.93 20.83 -4.39
N SER A 762 19.78 21.54 -3.65
CA SER A 762 19.41 22.76 -2.93
C SER A 762 20.55 23.77 -2.87
N THR A 763 20.18 25.05 -2.81
CA THR A 763 21.09 26.18 -2.53
C THR A 763 21.19 26.52 -1.03
N SER A 764 20.45 25.81 -0.19
CA SER A 764 20.26 26.15 1.23
C SER A 764 20.66 25.01 2.16
N GLY A 765 20.63 25.29 3.48
CA GLY A 765 21.00 24.32 4.50
C GLY A 765 22.45 23.83 4.37
N TRP A 766 22.71 22.62 4.84
CA TRP A 766 24.04 22.01 4.80
C TRP A 766 24.52 21.77 3.36
N VAL A 767 23.61 21.52 2.41
CA VAL A 767 23.94 21.35 0.98
C VAL A 767 24.48 22.65 0.38
N GLY A 768 23.86 23.79 0.69
CA GLY A 768 24.32 25.10 0.25
C GLY A 768 25.69 25.48 0.84
N GLU A 769 25.90 25.23 2.14
CA GLU A 769 27.20 25.45 2.79
C GLU A 769 28.28 24.55 2.20
N LEU A 770 27.96 23.29 1.93
CA LEU A 770 28.85 22.37 1.23
C LEU A 770 29.26 22.91 -0.15
N GLY A 771 28.31 23.41 -0.94
CA GLY A 771 28.60 24.01 -2.25
C GLY A 771 29.54 25.21 -2.22
N LYS A 772 29.39 26.09 -1.21
CA LYS A 772 30.31 27.23 -1.02
C LYS A 772 31.75 26.77 -0.79
N LEU A 773 31.95 25.64 -0.11
CA LEU A 773 33.27 25.06 0.14
C LEU A 773 33.88 24.43 -1.11
N PHE A 774 33.05 23.87 -1.99
CA PHE A 774 33.48 23.35 -3.29
C PHE A 774 33.73 24.46 -4.33
N SER A 775 33.32 25.70 -4.06
CA SER A 775 33.57 26.86 -4.93
C SER A 775 35.03 27.39 -4.85
N GLY A 776 35.91 26.77 -4.07
CA GLY A 776 37.34 27.07 -3.99
C GLY A 776 38.17 26.45 -5.12
N HIS A 777 39.27 27.08 -5.51
CA HIS A 777 40.05 26.77 -6.74
C HIS A 777 40.92 25.48 -6.69
N ASP A 778 40.86 24.68 -5.62
CA ASP A 778 41.82 23.58 -5.37
C ASP A 778 41.18 22.17 -5.38
N ARG A 779 40.01 21.97 -5.99
CA ARG A 779 39.32 20.66 -5.99
C ARG A 779 39.17 20.07 -7.39
N GLU A 780 39.39 18.75 -7.48
CA GLU A 780 39.39 18.00 -8.75
C GLU A 780 37.99 17.80 -9.38
N VAL A 781 36.90 18.14 -8.67
CA VAL A 781 35.51 17.89 -9.10
C VAL A 781 34.71 19.17 -9.06
N PHE A 782 33.94 19.44 -10.13
CA PHE A 782 33.07 20.61 -10.19
C PHE A 782 31.84 20.48 -9.29
N TRP A 783 31.31 21.61 -8.83
CA TRP A 783 30.05 21.68 -8.09
C TRP A 783 29.07 22.60 -8.82
N SER A 784 27.82 22.13 -8.97
CA SER A 784 26.72 22.91 -9.53
C SER A 784 25.42 22.61 -8.77
N VAL A 785 24.40 23.43 -8.98
CA VAL A 785 23.05 23.21 -8.48
C VAL A 785 22.16 22.73 -9.61
N SER A 786 21.23 21.83 -9.29
CA SER A 786 20.22 21.30 -10.22
C SER A 786 19.56 22.40 -11.05
N LEU A 787 19.46 22.13 -12.34
CA LEU A 787 18.79 22.95 -13.33
C LEU A 787 17.33 23.25 -12.92
N SER A 788 16.54 22.22 -12.61
CA SER A 788 15.15 22.42 -12.17
C SER A 788 15.03 23.28 -10.92
N HIS A 789 15.90 23.08 -9.92
CA HIS A 789 15.90 23.92 -8.72
C HIS A 789 16.31 25.37 -9.04
N CYS A 790 17.24 25.59 -9.97
CA CYS A 790 17.58 26.94 -10.43
C CYS A 790 16.42 27.63 -11.14
N PHE A 791 15.67 26.90 -11.99
CA PHE A 791 14.47 27.43 -12.64
C PHE A 791 13.35 27.73 -11.64
N GLU A 792 13.17 26.88 -10.63
CA GLU A 792 12.28 27.14 -9.50
C GLU A 792 12.65 28.45 -8.80
N LEU A 793 13.94 28.66 -8.48
CA LEU A 793 14.42 29.90 -7.87
C LEU A 793 14.17 31.13 -8.75
N MET A 794 14.35 31.02 -10.07
CA MET A 794 14.05 32.10 -11.02
C MET A 794 12.54 32.45 -10.95
N LEU A 795 11.67 31.45 -11.03
CA LEU A 795 10.22 31.64 -10.96
C LEU A 795 9.78 32.22 -9.61
N VAL A 796 10.32 31.74 -8.49
CA VAL A 796 10.03 32.27 -7.14
C VAL A 796 10.48 33.73 -7.02
N LYS A 797 11.68 34.08 -7.48
CA LYS A 797 12.19 35.46 -7.44
C LYS A 797 11.36 36.39 -8.32
N ILE A 798 11.01 35.98 -9.54
CA ILE A 798 10.13 36.74 -10.43
C ILE A 798 8.74 36.91 -9.80
N GLY A 799 8.18 35.83 -9.27
CA GLY A 799 6.88 35.83 -8.59
C GLY A 799 6.81 36.78 -7.40
N LYS A 800 7.88 36.84 -6.59
CA LYS A 800 8.01 37.81 -5.48
C LYS A 800 8.17 39.25 -5.99
N MET A 801 9.02 39.47 -7.00
CA MET A 801 9.26 40.81 -7.57
C MET A 801 7.98 41.46 -8.10
N ARG A 802 7.09 40.65 -8.69
CA ARG A 802 5.85 41.12 -9.33
C ARG A 802 4.59 40.80 -8.54
N SER A 803 4.72 40.23 -7.34
CA SER A 803 3.60 39.88 -6.44
C SER A 803 2.54 38.99 -7.08
N PHE A 804 2.96 37.90 -7.74
CA PHE A 804 2.07 37.01 -8.50
C PHE A 804 1.15 36.12 -7.66
N GLY A 805 1.43 35.96 -6.35
CA GLY A 805 0.74 35.00 -5.46
C GLY A 805 -0.78 35.09 -5.53
N ASP A 806 -1.34 36.27 -5.29
CA ASP A 806 -2.79 36.47 -5.27
C ASP A 806 -3.49 36.12 -6.60
N ILE A 807 -2.80 36.30 -7.73
CA ILE A 807 -3.35 35.99 -9.05
C ILE A 807 -3.30 34.49 -9.32
N LEU A 808 -2.20 33.82 -8.96
CA LEU A 808 -2.10 32.36 -9.06
C LEU A 808 -3.19 31.68 -8.22
N ASP A 809 -3.44 32.15 -7.00
CA ASP A 809 -4.51 31.64 -6.13
C ASP A 809 -5.90 31.82 -6.76
N LYS A 810 -6.18 33.00 -7.34
CA LYS A 810 -7.45 33.28 -8.04
C LYS A 810 -7.63 32.39 -9.27
N VAL A 811 -6.56 32.14 -10.02
CA VAL A 811 -6.62 31.28 -11.21
C VAL A 811 -6.84 29.83 -10.82
N ASN A 812 -6.19 29.38 -9.75
CA ASN A 812 -6.42 28.05 -9.19
C ASN A 812 -7.87 27.90 -8.69
N THR A 813 -8.43 28.92 -8.06
CA THR A 813 -9.86 28.96 -7.67
C THR A 813 -10.79 28.76 -8.87
N ILE A 814 -10.48 29.36 -10.04
CA ILE A 814 -11.26 29.15 -11.27
C ILE A 814 -11.13 27.69 -11.74
N TRP A 815 -9.92 27.14 -11.73
CA TRP A 815 -9.64 25.78 -12.18
C TRP A 815 -10.32 24.72 -11.29
N GLU A 816 -10.15 24.80 -9.97
CA GLU A 816 -10.81 23.93 -8.98
C GLU A 816 -12.33 24.05 -9.09
N PHE A 817 -12.87 25.26 -9.21
CA PHE A 817 -14.32 25.45 -9.37
C PHE A 817 -14.89 24.69 -10.56
N ILE A 818 -14.18 24.67 -11.70
CA ILE A 818 -14.68 24.01 -12.91
C ILE A 818 -14.58 22.50 -12.79
N ASN A 819 -13.45 22.00 -12.30
CA ASN A 819 -13.20 20.56 -12.25
C ASN A 819 -13.97 19.86 -11.13
N ASN A 820 -14.18 20.54 -9.99
CA ASN A 820 -14.78 19.93 -8.80
C ASN A 820 -16.31 20.04 -8.80
N ASN A 821 -16.88 20.80 -9.73
CA ASN A 821 -18.33 20.95 -9.87
C ASN A 821 -18.81 20.27 -11.16
N PRO A 822 -19.38 19.04 -11.10
CA PRO A 822 -19.83 18.31 -12.29
C PRO A 822 -20.82 19.10 -13.16
N SER A 823 -21.64 19.95 -12.53
CA SER A 823 -22.55 20.85 -13.24
C SER A 823 -21.82 21.96 -14.00
N ALA A 824 -20.79 22.57 -13.39
CA ALA A 824 -20.00 23.62 -14.03
C ALA A 824 -19.15 23.04 -15.18
N LEU A 825 -18.52 21.88 -14.95
CA LEU A 825 -17.79 21.15 -15.97
C LEU A 825 -18.66 20.80 -17.17
N LYS A 826 -19.90 20.34 -16.95
CA LYS A 826 -20.84 20.03 -18.04
C LYS A 826 -21.17 21.27 -18.88
N ILE A 827 -21.51 22.39 -18.24
CA ILE A 827 -21.83 23.63 -18.95
C ILE A 827 -20.59 24.18 -19.67
N TYR A 828 -19.41 24.07 -19.06
CA TYR A 828 -18.15 24.41 -19.70
C TYR A 828 -17.91 23.56 -20.97
N ARG A 829 -18.08 22.23 -20.87
CA ARG A 829 -17.98 21.30 -22.01
C ARG A 829 -18.93 21.64 -23.15
N ASP A 830 -20.15 22.08 -22.83
CA ASP A 830 -21.12 22.53 -23.84
C ASP A 830 -20.61 23.78 -24.58
N GLN A 831 -19.92 24.69 -23.89
CA GLN A 831 -19.35 25.90 -24.50
C GLN A 831 -17.98 25.68 -25.18
N SER A 832 -17.23 24.66 -24.77
CA SER A 832 -15.89 24.37 -25.28
C SER A 832 -15.87 23.31 -26.39
N HIS A 833 -17.04 22.88 -26.87
CA HIS A 833 -17.21 21.79 -27.83
C HIS A 833 -16.63 20.45 -27.33
N GLY A 834 -16.90 20.12 -26.07
CA GLY A 834 -16.49 18.86 -25.44
C GLY A 834 -15.03 18.82 -25.00
N LYS A 835 -14.34 19.96 -24.91
CA LYS A 835 -12.94 20.04 -24.48
C LYS A 835 -12.82 20.48 -23.02
N ASP A 836 -12.09 19.72 -22.21
CA ASP A 836 -11.79 20.12 -20.83
C ASP A 836 -10.64 21.13 -20.77
N ILE A 837 -10.48 21.77 -19.60
CA ILE A 837 -9.29 22.57 -19.32
C ILE A 837 -8.14 21.60 -19.08
N THR A 838 -7.46 21.21 -20.15
CA THR A 838 -6.35 20.29 -20.07
C THR A 838 -5.12 20.99 -19.49
N VAL A 839 -4.60 20.46 -18.39
CA VAL A 839 -3.31 20.85 -17.83
C VAL A 839 -2.31 19.81 -18.30
N SER A 840 -1.24 20.25 -18.97
CA SER A 840 -0.17 19.33 -19.36
C SER A 840 0.48 18.75 -18.12
N SER A 841 0.68 17.42 -18.09
CA SER A 841 1.51 16.79 -17.07
C SER A 841 2.93 17.36 -17.15
N SER A 842 3.53 17.61 -15.99
CA SER A 842 4.92 18.07 -15.88
C SER A 842 5.66 17.15 -14.91
N GLU A 843 6.92 16.88 -15.22
CA GLU A 843 7.87 16.23 -14.31
C GLU A 843 8.05 17.07 -13.03
N PHE A 844 7.89 18.38 -13.13
CA PHE A 844 8.19 19.36 -12.09
C PHE A 844 6.91 19.92 -11.44
N GLU A 845 6.68 19.54 -10.19
CA GLU A 845 5.52 19.97 -9.39
C GLU A 845 5.42 21.51 -9.29
N PHE A 846 6.54 22.21 -9.09
CA PHE A 846 6.56 23.68 -8.96
C PHE A 846 6.10 24.44 -10.23
N VAL A 847 6.03 23.76 -11.38
CA VAL A 847 5.59 24.34 -12.65
C VAL A 847 4.07 24.28 -12.81
N LYS A 848 3.39 23.38 -12.08
CA LYS A 848 1.93 23.16 -12.20
C LYS A 848 1.09 24.44 -12.10
N PRO A 849 1.31 25.37 -11.14
CA PRO A 849 0.51 26.60 -11.05
C PRO A 849 0.57 27.45 -12.34
N TYR A 850 1.72 27.47 -13.02
CA TYR A 850 1.92 28.21 -14.26
C TYR A 850 1.32 27.50 -15.48
N LEU A 851 1.24 26.16 -15.47
CA LEU A 851 0.54 25.40 -16.51
C LEU A 851 -0.98 25.56 -16.37
N ILE A 852 -1.50 25.52 -15.14
CA ILE A 852 -2.90 25.84 -14.84
C ILE A 852 -3.20 27.26 -15.33
N LEU A 853 -2.34 28.23 -15.02
CA LEU A 853 -2.44 29.61 -15.50
C LEU A 853 -2.57 29.69 -17.03
N LYS A 854 -1.67 29.02 -17.75
CA LYS A 854 -1.65 28.97 -19.22
C LYS A 854 -2.92 28.33 -19.77
N SER A 855 -3.41 27.26 -19.15
CA SER A 855 -4.62 26.55 -19.57
C SER A 855 -5.91 27.33 -19.30
N VAL A 856 -6.05 27.94 -18.12
CA VAL A 856 -7.19 28.81 -17.78
C VAL A 856 -7.23 30.04 -18.68
N PHE A 857 -6.08 30.65 -18.97
CA PHE A 857 -6.01 31.79 -19.88
C PHE A 857 -6.46 31.43 -21.31
N LYS A 858 -6.06 30.26 -21.83
CA LYS A 858 -6.55 29.75 -23.12
C LYS A 858 -8.07 29.52 -23.10
N ALA A 859 -8.63 29.13 -21.96
CA ALA A 859 -10.06 28.90 -21.77
C ALA A 859 -10.89 30.19 -21.59
N LYS A 860 -10.27 31.37 -21.42
CA LYS A 860 -10.92 32.66 -21.10
C LYS A 860 -12.24 32.92 -21.85
N LYS A 861 -12.26 32.73 -23.18
CA LYS A 861 -13.46 32.98 -24.01
C LYS A 861 -14.60 31.99 -23.70
N ASN A 862 -14.27 30.72 -23.52
CA ASN A 862 -15.24 29.68 -23.20
C ASN A 862 -15.79 29.86 -21.79
N LEU A 863 -14.95 30.31 -20.85
CA LEU A 863 -15.35 30.66 -19.49
C LEU A 863 -16.33 31.83 -19.48
N ALA A 864 -16.03 32.90 -20.22
CA ALA A 864 -16.94 34.03 -20.36
C ALA A 864 -18.29 33.61 -20.98
N ALA A 865 -18.26 32.77 -22.01
CA ALA A 865 -19.47 32.22 -22.65
C ALA A 865 -20.29 31.35 -21.68
N MET A 866 -19.62 30.54 -20.84
CA MET A 866 -20.26 29.71 -19.82
C MET A 866 -21.06 30.56 -18.84
N PHE A 867 -20.45 31.60 -18.27
CA PHE A 867 -21.11 32.48 -17.30
C PHE A 867 -22.15 33.42 -17.93
N ALA A 868 -22.06 33.68 -19.24
CA ALA A 868 -23.08 34.44 -19.99
C ALA A 868 -24.25 33.57 -20.46
N SER A 869 -24.17 32.24 -20.33
CA SER A 869 -25.20 31.31 -20.79
C SER A 869 -26.48 31.44 -19.96
N SER A 870 -27.63 31.46 -20.63
CA SER A 870 -28.95 31.44 -19.97
C SER A 870 -29.20 30.18 -19.12
N VAL A 871 -28.40 29.13 -19.32
CA VAL A 871 -28.40 27.88 -18.54
C VAL A 871 -27.74 28.09 -17.18
N TRP A 872 -26.83 29.05 -17.05
CA TRP A 872 -26.17 29.38 -15.79
C TRP A 872 -27.10 30.19 -14.88
N LYS A 873 -27.60 29.57 -13.80
CA LYS A 873 -28.56 30.19 -12.86
C LYS A 873 -28.20 29.99 -11.37
N LYS A 874 -26.98 29.53 -11.07
CA LYS A 874 -26.56 29.22 -9.69
C LYS A 874 -25.96 30.45 -8.99
N GLU A 875 -26.30 30.66 -7.73
CA GLU A 875 -25.61 31.63 -6.86
C GLU A 875 -24.17 31.16 -6.54
N GLU A 876 -23.96 29.85 -6.48
CA GLU A 876 -22.66 29.19 -6.41
C GLU A 876 -21.86 29.50 -7.69
N GLY A 877 -20.74 30.20 -7.55
CA GLY A 877 -19.89 30.63 -8.67
C GLY A 877 -19.98 32.11 -9.05
N LYS A 878 -20.76 32.92 -8.32
CA LYS A 878 -20.81 34.37 -8.51
C LYS A 878 -19.43 35.04 -8.34
N SER A 879 -18.63 34.60 -7.37
CA SER A 879 -17.25 35.09 -7.16
C SER A 879 -16.36 34.78 -8.37
N VAL A 880 -16.40 33.55 -8.87
CA VAL A 880 -15.65 33.09 -10.04
C VAL A 880 -16.12 33.81 -11.31
N SER A 881 -17.43 34.00 -11.48
CA SER A 881 -18.00 34.76 -12.58
C SER A 881 -17.52 36.22 -12.59
N ASN A 882 -17.49 36.87 -11.41
CA ASN A 882 -16.96 38.23 -11.29
C ASN A 882 -15.48 38.30 -11.67
N LEU A 883 -14.66 37.34 -11.25
CA LEU A 883 -13.25 37.24 -11.62
C LEU A 883 -13.07 37.03 -13.14
N VAL A 884 -13.84 36.12 -13.75
CA VAL A 884 -13.78 35.87 -15.20
C VAL A 884 -14.23 37.08 -16.02
N ASN A 885 -15.09 37.95 -15.47
CA ASN A 885 -15.52 39.17 -16.13
C ASN A 885 -14.63 40.39 -15.81
N ASP A 886 -13.64 40.26 -14.92
CA ASP A 886 -12.73 41.34 -14.55
C ASP A 886 -11.58 41.47 -15.58
N SER A 887 -11.55 42.59 -16.31
CA SER A 887 -10.49 42.88 -17.29
C SER A 887 -9.11 43.00 -16.63
N SER A 888 -9.05 43.62 -15.45
CA SER A 888 -7.78 43.87 -14.75
C SER A 888 -7.13 42.57 -14.27
N PHE A 889 -7.94 41.60 -13.87
CA PHE A 889 -7.49 40.25 -13.56
C PHE A 889 -6.82 39.59 -14.78
N TRP A 890 -7.44 39.66 -15.96
CA TRP A 890 -6.85 39.04 -17.15
C TRP A 890 -5.61 39.75 -17.67
N GLU A 891 -5.53 41.08 -17.52
CA GLU A 891 -4.31 41.83 -17.82
C GLU A 891 -3.15 41.38 -16.92
N ALA A 892 -3.40 41.18 -15.62
CA ALA A 892 -2.42 40.63 -14.70
C ALA A 892 -2.02 39.18 -15.06
N VAL A 893 -2.96 38.33 -15.42
CA VAL A 893 -2.68 36.95 -15.88
C VAL A 893 -1.80 36.96 -17.14
N GLU A 894 -2.09 37.84 -18.10
CA GLU A 894 -1.29 37.98 -19.32
C GLU A 894 0.13 38.47 -19.01
N GLU A 895 0.30 39.43 -18.10
CA GLU A 895 1.62 39.88 -17.64
C GLU A 895 2.43 38.74 -17.01
N ILE A 896 1.80 37.92 -16.15
CA ILE A 896 2.47 36.75 -15.55
C ILE A 896 2.92 35.79 -16.64
N LEU A 897 2.05 35.47 -17.59
CA LEU A 897 2.37 34.54 -18.68
C LEU A 897 3.54 35.04 -19.54
N LYS A 898 3.63 36.35 -19.82
CA LYS A 898 4.78 36.95 -20.52
C LYS A 898 6.08 36.79 -19.74
N CYS A 899 6.03 36.85 -18.41
CA CYS A 899 7.20 36.67 -17.55
C CYS A 899 7.62 35.20 -17.42
N THR A 900 6.68 34.28 -17.28
CA THR A 900 6.96 32.90 -16.84
C THR A 900 6.88 31.86 -17.94
N SER A 901 6.10 32.07 -19.00
CA SER A 901 5.96 31.08 -20.09
C SER A 901 7.30 30.75 -20.75
N PRO A 902 8.19 31.72 -21.05
CA PRO A 902 9.51 31.42 -21.60
C PRO A 902 10.34 30.50 -20.70
N LEU A 903 10.28 30.67 -19.38
CA LEU A 903 10.98 29.82 -18.42
C LEU A 903 10.40 28.41 -18.37
N THR A 904 9.06 28.28 -18.32
CA THR A 904 8.40 26.97 -18.28
C THR A 904 8.57 26.21 -19.60
N ASP A 905 8.52 26.92 -20.74
CA ASP A 905 8.69 26.32 -22.06
C ASP A 905 10.16 25.95 -22.29
N GLY A 906 11.11 26.77 -21.81
CA GLY A 906 12.53 26.48 -21.85
C GLY A 906 12.93 25.28 -20.97
N LEU A 907 12.37 25.17 -19.76
CA LEU A 907 12.58 24.00 -18.90
C LEU A 907 12.09 22.71 -19.55
N ARG A 908 10.97 22.77 -20.29
CA ARG A 908 10.41 21.63 -21.03
C ARG A 908 11.33 21.14 -22.15
N LEU A 909 12.15 22.00 -22.75
CA LEU A 909 13.12 21.59 -23.76
C LEU A 909 14.16 20.63 -23.18
N PHE A 910 14.56 20.82 -21.91
CA PHE A 910 15.49 19.92 -21.24
C PHE A 910 14.83 18.58 -20.86
N SER A 911 13.56 18.57 -20.42
CA SER A 911 12.83 17.31 -20.17
C SER A 911 12.62 16.45 -21.42
N ASN A 912 12.57 17.06 -22.61
CA ASN A 912 12.40 16.36 -23.88
C ASN A 912 13.73 15.97 -24.54
N ALA A 913 14.88 16.31 -23.95
CA ALA A 913 16.18 15.98 -24.53
C ALA A 913 16.49 14.49 -24.32
N ASP A 914 16.60 13.74 -25.43
CA ASP A 914 16.98 12.34 -25.39
C ASP A 914 18.31 12.19 -24.61
N ASN A 915 18.33 11.28 -23.63
CA ASN A 915 19.50 10.89 -22.82
C ASN A 915 20.02 11.87 -21.74
N ASN A 916 19.27 12.91 -21.34
CA ASN A 916 19.59 13.77 -20.17
C ASN A 916 20.93 14.55 -20.24
N GLN A 917 21.41 14.83 -21.45
CA GLN A 917 22.70 15.46 -21.70
C GLN A 917 22.53 16.97 -21.93
N HIS A 918 22.51 17.72 -20.83
CA HIS A 918 22.08 19.13 -20.84
C HIS A 918 23.24 20.12 -21.04
N VAL A 919 24.47 19.73 -20.68
CA VAL A 919 25.63 20.63 -20.60
C VAL A 919 25.94 21.35 -21.92
N GLY A 920 25.71 20.70 -23.06
CA GLY A 920 25.93 21.31 -24.38
C GLY A 920 24.86 22.31 -24.84
N TYR A 921 23.68 22.33 -24.20
CA TYR A 921 22.52 23.10 -24.66
C TYR A 921 22.11 24.24 -23.72
N ILE A 922 22.65 24.25 -22.50
CA ILE A 922 22.20 25.14 -21.44
C ILE A 922 22.36 26.64 -21.77
N TYR A 923 23.46 27.02 -22.43
CA TYR A 923 23.73 28.41 -22.85
C TYR A 923 22.70 28.88 -23.88
N ASP A 924 22.60 28.19 -25.02
CA ASP A 924 21.65 28.54 -26.09
C ASP A 924 20.20 28.58 -25.60
N THR A 925 19.84 27.66 -24.69
CA THR A 925 18.49 27.63 -24.14
C THR A 925 18.22 28.83 -23.24
N LEU A 926 19.16 29.22 -22.36
CA LEU A 926 19.00 30.40 -21.53
C LEU A 926 18.98 31.70 -22.33
N ASP A 927 19.81 31.81 -23.36
CA ASP A 927 19.77 32.94 -24.29
C ASP A 927 18.45 32.97 -25.07
N GLY A 928 17.97 31.81 -25.51
CA GLY A 928 16.65 31.65 -26.12
C GLY A 928 15.51 32.08 -25.21
N ILE A 929 15.57 31.74 -23.91
CA ILE A 929 14.60 32.19 -22.90
C ILE A 929 14.65 33.71 -22.76
N LYS A 930 15.83 34.29 -22.60
CA LYS A 930 16.01 35.74 -22.49
C LYS A 930 15.48 36.48 -23.72
N LEU A 931 15.80 36.00 -24.92
CA LEU A 931 15.29 36.54 -26.17
C LEU A 931 13.77 36.41 -26.29
N SER A 932 13.19 35.31 -25.81
CA SER A 932 11.75 35.09 -25.79
C SER A 932 11.06 36.08 -24.84
N ILE A 933 11.58 36.27 -23.63
CA ILE A 933 11.08 37.30 -22.69
C ILE A 933 11.16 38.70 -23.34
N LYS A 934 12.29 39.02 -23.97
CA LYS A 934 12.47 40.31 -24.65
C LYS A 934 11.41 40.53 -25.74
N LYS A 935 11.07 39.50 -26.53
CA LYS A 935 10.00 39.54 -27.54
C LYS A 935 8.62 39.73 -26.92
N GLU A 936 8.29 39.03 -25.83
CA GLU A 936 7.00 39.16 -25.13
C GLU A 936 6.73 40.59 -24.63
N PHE A 937 7.79 41.36 -24.36
CA PHE A 937 7.73 42.77 -23.96
C PHE A 937 8.02 43.75 -25.11
N ASN A 938 7.86 43.34 -26.37
CA ASN A 938 8.04 44.18 -27.56
C ASN A 938 9.39 44.93 -27.59
N ASP A 939 10.46 44.29 -27.14
CA ASP A 939 11.80 44.89 -27.02
C ASP A 939 11.91 46.11 -26.08
N GLU A 940 10.92 46.36 -25.22
CA GLU A 940 10.95 47.44 -24.23
C GLU A 940 11.87 47.13 -23.04
N LYS A 941 13.12 47.62 -23.11
CA LYS A 941 14.20 47.40 -22.13
C LYS A 941 13.77 47.48 -20.66
N LYS A 942 13.00 48.51 -20.29
CA LYS A 942 12.54 48.74 -18.91
C LYS A 942 11.75 47.57 -18.31
N HIS A 943 11.10 46.75 -19.13
CA HIS A 943 10.20 45.69 -18.66
C HIS A 943 10.88 44.33 -18.53
N TYR A 944 11.81 43.98 -19.44
CA TYR A 944 12.50 42.69 -19.40
C TYR A 944 13.87 42.71 -18.72
N LEU A 945 14.56 43.85 -18.61
CA LEU A 945 15.89 43.90 -17.99
C LEU A 945 15.84 43.42 -16.53
N THR A 946 14.82 43.82 -15.77
CA THR A 946 14.64 43.34 -14.38
C THR A 946 14.43 41.83 -14.29
N LEU A 947 13.85 41.21 -15.33
CA LEU A 947 13.68 39.75 -15.39
C LEU A 947 15.00 39.07 -15.76
N TRP A 948 15.76 39.66 -16.70
CA TRP A 948 17.09 39.21 -17.05
C TRP A 948 18.03 39.29 -15.85
N ASP A 949 17.98 40.36 -15.06
CA ASP A 949 18.78 40.51 -13.83
C ASP A 949 18.51 39.36 -12.84
N VAL A 950 17.26 38.90 -12.71
CA VAL A 950 16.92 37.75 -11.86
C VAL A 950 17.49 36.44 -12.43
N ILE A 951 17.36 36.24 -13.75
CA ILE A 951 17.91 35.06 -14.43
C ILE A 951 19.43 35.04 -14.29
N ASP A 952 20.09 36.17 -14.53
CA ASP A 952 21.53 36.36 -14.41
C ASP A 952 22.02 36.19 -12.97
N ASP A 953 21.25 36.66 -11.98
CA ASP A 953 21.58 36.45 -10.56
C ASP A 953 21.58 34.96 -10.20
N VAL A 954 20.58 34.20 -10.64
CA VAL A 954 20.52 32.75 -10.38
C VAL A 954 21.56 32.00 -11.19
N TRP A 955 21.76 32.37 -12.46
CA TRP A 955 22.80 31.81 -13.32
C TRP A 955 24.17 31.95 -12.67
N ASN A 956 24.61 33.17 -12.39
CA ASN A 956 25.96 33.43 -11.92
C ASN A 956 26.24 32.88 -10.51
N LYS A 957 25.23 32.76 -9.64
CA LYS A 957 25.42 32.31 -8.25
C LYS A 957 25.28 30.81 -8.04
N HIS A 958 24.48 30.12 -8.86
CA HIS A 958 24.04 28.76 -8.55
C HIS A 958 24.16 27.78 -9.72
N LEU A 959 23.81 28.21 -10.94
CA LEU A 959 23.72 27.32 -12.09
C LEU A 959 25.00 27.30 -12.92
N HIS A 960 25.62 28.45 -13.18
CA HIS A 960 26.80 28.56 -14.03
C HIS A 960 27.98 27.78 -13.45
N ASN A 961 28.62 27.01 -14.33
CA ASN A 961 29.80 26.22 -14.03
C ASN A 961 30.71 26.24 -15.28
N PRO A 962 32.05 26.35 -15.13
CA PRO A 962 33.01 26.15 -16.21
C PRO A 962 32.71 24.99 -17.17
N LEU A 963 32.13 23.91 -16.66
CA LEU A 963 31.71 22.75 -17.46
C LEU A 963 30.63 23.12 -18.50
N HIS A 964 29.68 24.00 -18.15
CA HIS A 964 28.64 24.50 -19.05
C HIS A 964 29.24 25.32 -20.20
N ALA A 965 30.19 26.20 -19.89
CA ALA A 965 30.92 26.98 -20.88
C ALA A 965 31.69 26.09 -21.86
N ALA A 966 32.38 25.07 -21.35
CA ALA A 966 33.06 24.09 -22.17
C ALA A 966 32.07 23.29 -23.03
N GLY A 967 30.92 22.91 -22.47
CA GLY A 967 29.83 22.25 -23.19
C GLY A 967 29.33 23.08 -24.37
N TYR A 968 29.08 24.37 -24.16
CA TYR A 968 28.67 25.31 -25.20
C TYR A 968 29.72 25.41 -26.32
N TYR A 969 31.00 25.55 -25.97
CA TYR A 969 32.10 25.58 -26.94
C TYR A 969 32.22 24.27 -27.75
N LEU A 970 31.96 23.14 -27.11
CA LEU A 970 32.12 21.81 -27.72
C LEU A 970 30.86 21.34 -28.45
N ASN A 971 29.74 22.05 -28.35
CA ASN A 971 28.54 21.74 -29.12
C ASN A 971 28.73 22.23 -30.56
N PRO A 972 28.86 21.35 -31.57
CA PRO A 972 29.14 21.76 -32.95
C PRO A 972 28.02 22.61 -33.55
N THR A 973 26.77 22.36 -33.18
CA THR A 973 25.62 23.15 -33.64
C THR A 973 25.71 24.59 -33.15
N SER A 974 26.08 24.77 -31.89
CA SER A 974 26.27 26.08 -31.27
C SER A 974 27.53 26.76 -31.79
N PHE A 975 28.66 26.04 -31.78
CA PHE A 975 29.98 26.56 -32.10
C PHE A 975 30.12 27.07 -33.55
N TYR A 976 29.57 26.33 -34.52
CA TYR A 976 29.61 26.74 -35.93
C TYR A 976 28.40 27.58 -36.35
N SER A 977 27.52 27.95 -35.41
CA SER A 977 26.43 28.90 -35.65
C SER A 977 26.97 30.31 -35.92
N THR A 978 26.23 31.11 -36.68
CA THR A 978 26.54 32.54 -36.87
C THR A 978 26.41 33.36 -35.59
N ASP A 979 25.65 32.85 -34.62
CA ASP A 979 25.32 33.53 -33.37
C ASP A 979 26.23 33.09 -32.21
N PHE A 980 27.31 32.34 -32.49
CA PHE A 980 28.25 31.90 -31.46
C PHE A 980 29.07 33.06 -30.88
N HIS A 981 29.14 33.13 -29.56
CA HIS A 981 29.90 34.15 -28.84
C HIS A 981 31.02 33.54 -27.99
N LEU A 982 32.28 33.75 -28.42
CA LEU A 982 33.46 33.37 -27.64
C LEU A 982 33.85 34.47 -26.64
N ASP A 983 33.06 34.59 -25.58
CA ASP A 983 33.30 35.57 -24.53
C ASP A 983 34.40 35.08 -23.55
N PRO A 984 35.00 36.00 -22.75
CA PRO A 984 36.04 35.64 -21.78
C PRO A 984 35.61 34.54 -20.81
N GLU A 985 34.34 34.51 -20.42
CA GLU A 985 33.73 33.47 -19.58
C GLU A 985 33.81 32.09 -20.25
N VAL A 986 33.41 31.99 -21.53
CA VAL A 986 33.43 30.74 -22.30
C VAL A 986 34.86 30.23 -22.48
N SER A 987 35.79 31.12 -22.83
CA SER A 987 37.21 30.78 -22.98
C SER A 987 37.85 30.34 -21.66
N SER A 988 37.53 31.02 -20.56
CA SER A 988 37.99 30.65 -19.22
C SER A 988 37.40 29.32 -18.78
N GLY A 989 36.10 29.09 -19.01
CA GLY A 989 35.40 27.86 -18.67
C GLY A 989 35.95 26.64 -19.41
N LEU A 990 36.23 26.77 -20.71
CA LEU A 990 36.90 25.73 -21.50
C LEU A 990 38.29 25.40 -20.94
N THR A 991 39.09 26.41 -20.64
CA THR A 991 40.45 26.24 -20.11
C THR A 991 40.42 25.56 -18.74
N HIS A 992 39.50 25.99 -17.87
CA HIS A 992 39.34 25.41 -16.54
C HIS A 992 38.86 23.96 -16.61
N SER A 993 37.91 23.66 -17.49
CA SER A 993 37.45 22.29 -17.77
C SER A 993 38.56 21.40 -18.33
N LEU A 994 39.43 21.94 -19.19
CA LEU A 994 40.59 21.22 -19.71
C LEU A 994 41.54 20.80 -18.58
N VAL A 995 41.83 21.70 -17.64
CA VAL A 995 42.71 21.40 -16.51
C VAL A 995 42.13 20.32 -15.60
N HIS A 996 40.83 20.35 -15.33
CA HIS A 996 40.18 19.47 -14.36
C HIS A 996 39.78 18.10 -14.96
N VAL A 997 39.23 18.08 -16.16
CA VAL A 997 38.70 16.86 -16.79
C VAL A 997 39.80 16.10 -17.54
N ALA A 998 40.72 16.80 -18.22
CA ALA A 998 41.84 16.16 -18.90
C ALA A 998 43.08 16.14 -18.01
N LYS A 999 43.21 15.08 -17.20
CA LYS A 999 44.39 14.91 -16.32
C LYS A 999 45.69 14.65 -17.10
N GLU A 1000 45.59 14.07 -18.30
CA GLU A 1000 46.72 13.82 -19.21
C GLU A 1000 46.40 14.30 -20.64
N GLY A 1001 47.43 14.63 -21.42
CA GLY A 1001 47.26 14.98 -22.84
C GLY A 1001 46.74 16.40 -23.11
N GLN A 1002 46.69 17.28 -22.11
CA GLN A 1002 46.19 18.67 -22.23
C GLN A 1002 46.80 19.43 -23.42
N ILE A 1003 48.12 19.31 -23.64
CA ILE A 1003 48.82 19.95 -24.76
C ILE A 1003 48.30 19.44 -26.12
N LYS A 1004 48.03 18.13 -26.22
CA LYS A 1004 47.48 17.54 -27.44
C LYS A 1004 46.05 18.01 -27.65
N ILE A 1005 45.22 18.00 -26.61
CA ILE A 1005 43.83 18.48 -26.69
C ILE A 1005 43.81 19.95 -27.11
N ALA A 1006 44.66 20.81 -26.54
CA ALA A 1006 44.80 22.21 -26.95
C ALA A 1006 45.16 22.33 -28.44
N SER A 1007 46.10 21.53 -28.93
CA SER A 1007 46.46 21.52 -30.36
C SER A 1007 45.35 21.02 -31.28
N GLN A 1008 44.52 20.08 -30.81
CA GLN A 1008 43.36 19.55 -31.53
C GLN A 1008 42.17 20.52 -31.49
N LEU A 1009 42.02 21.29 -30.40
CA LEU A 1009 41.02 22.36 -30.30
C LEU A 1009 41.26 23.44 -31.36
N ASP A 1010 42.52 23.75 -31.69
CA ASP A 1010 42.83 24.64 -32.81
C ASP A 1010 42.37 24.08 -34.16
N ARG A 1011 42.43 22.75 -34.35
CA ARG A 1011 41.93 22.09 -35.57
C ARG A 1011 40.41 22.20 -35.66
N TYR A 1012 39.71 21.93 -34.55
CA TYR A 1012 38.27 22.09 -34.42
C TYR A 1012 37.83 23.54 -34.68
N ARG A 1013 38.47 24.52 -34.04
CA ARG A 1013 38.17 25.94 -34.25
C ARG A 1013 38.32 26.38 -35.70
N LEU A 1014 39.34 25.88 -36.40
CA LEU A 1014 39.58 26.20 -37.80
C LEU A 1014 38.72 25.36 -38.76
N GLY A 1015 37.89 24.45 -38.24
CA GLY A 1015 37.08 23.52 -39.02
C GLY A 1015 37.93 22.66 -39.95
N LYS A 1016 39.12 22.22 -39.53
CA LYS A 1016 40.07 21.46 -40.37
C LYS A 1016 39.92 19.95 -40.20
N ASP A 1017 40.54 19.20 -41.10
CA ASP A 1017 40.62 17.74 -41.07
C ASP A 1017 39.21 17.12 -41.06
N CYS A 1018 38.90 16.25 -40.09
CA CYS A 1018 37.59 15.63 -39.94
C CYS A 1018 36.46 16.60 -39.51
N PHE A 1019 36.79 17.86 -39.19
CA PHE A 1019 35.82 18.89 -38.81
C PHE A 1019 35.36 19.78 -39.97
N ASN A 1020 35.94 19.62 -41.17
CA ASN A 1020 35.55 20.38 -42.38
C ASN A 1020 34.03 20.25 -42.65
N GLU A 1021 33.47 19.04 -42.49
CA GLU A 1021 32.05 18.76 -42.75
C GLU A 1021 31.12 19.48 -41.76
N ALA A 1022 31.52 19.63 -40.50
CA ALA A 1022 30.73 20.32 -39.49
C ALA A 1022 30.79 21.83 -39.57
N SER A 1023 31.72 22.40 -40.34
CA SER A 1023 31.64 23.83 -40.66
C SER A 1023 30.45 24.18 -41.57
N GLN A 1024 29.70 23.18 -42.06
CA GLN A 1024 28.48 23.36 -42.83
C GLN A 1024 27.24 23.04 -41.98
N PRO A 1025 26.38 24.04 -41.67
CA PRO A 1025 25.23 23.88 -40.77
C PRO A 1025 24.25 22.76 -41.15
N ASP A 1026 24.04 22.54 -42.46
CA ASP A 1026 23.12 21.53 -42.99
C ASP A 1026 23.54 20.08 -42.68
N GLN A 1027 24.81 19.86 -42.28
CA GLN A 1027 25.33 18.51 -41.97
C GLN A 1027 25.35 18.17 -40.47
N ILE A 1028 25.07 19.14 -39.59
CA ILE A 1028 25.03 18.93 -38.13
C ILE A 1028 23.59 18.76 -37.64
N SER A 1029 22.59 19.21 -38.42
CA SER A 1029 21.19 19.21 -37.99
C SER A 1029 20.67 17.80 -37.72
N GLY A 1030 20.15 17.56 -36.52
CA GLY A 1030 19.48 16.31 -36.14
C GLY A 1030 20.38 15.22 -35.53
N ILE A 1031 21.67 15.50 -35.32
CA ILE A 1031 22.60 14.59 -34.61
C ILE A 1031 22.90 15.17 -33.23
N SER A 1032 22.90 14.35 -32.18
CA SER A 1032 23.31 14.83 -30.84
C SER A 1032 24.79 15.20 -30.83
N PRO A 1033 25.24 16.18 -30.01
CA PRO A 1033 26.64 16.54 -29.90
C PRO A 1033 27.54 15.34 -29.60
N ILE A 1034 27.09 14.40 -28.76
CA ILE A 1034 27.86 13.20 -28.41
C ILE A 1034 28.00 12.26 -29.60
N ASP A 1035 26.91 11.99 -30.32
CA ASP A 1035 26.95 11.11 -31.49
C ASP A 1035 27.85 11.73 -32.57
N TRP A 1036 27.75 13.04 -32.76
CA TRP A 1036 28.63 13.77 -33.67
C TRP A 1036 30.11 13.61 -33.29
N TRP A 1037 30.47 13.83 -32.02
CA TRP A 1037 31.85 13.64 -31.57
C TRP A 1037 32.31 12.19 -31.73
N THR A 1038 31.43 11.22 -31.46
CA THR A 1038 31.73 9.79 -31.57
C THR A 1038 32.01 9.38 -33.02
N GLU A 1039 31.21 9.86 -33.97
CA GLU A 1039 31.33 9.50 -35.37
C GLU A 1039 32.43 10.27 -36.11
N LYS A 1040 32.54 11.58 -35.86
CA LYS A 1040 33.29 12.50 -36.72
C LYS A 1040 34.67 12.87 -36.21
N ALA A 1041 34.98 12.68 -34.93
CA ALA A 1041 36.24 13.13 -34.33
C ALA A 1041 37.30 12.04 -34.12
N SER A 1042 37.17 10.88 -34.76
CA SER A 1042 38.06 9.72 -34.57
C SER A 1042 39.54 9.97 -34.90
N GLN A 1043 39.84 10.98 -35.72
CA GLN A 1043 41.22 11.39 -36.06
C GLN A 1043 41.90 12.19 -34.93
N HIS A 1044 41.14 12.68 -33.95
CA HIS A 1044 41.60 13.49 -32.82
C HIS A 1044 41.12 12.88 -31.49
N PRO A 1045 41.65 11.70 -31.09
CA PRO A 1045 41.08 10.88 -30.03
C PRO A 1045 41.14 11.53 -28.64
N GLU A 1046 42.16 12.35 -28.35
CA GLU A 1046 42.25 13.04 -27.06
C GLU A 1046 41.16 14.11 -26.90
N LEU A 1047 40.93 14.94 -27.92
CA LEU A 1047 39.84 15.92 -27.95
C LEU A 1047 38.48 15.23 -28.02
N GLN A 1048 38.34 14.16 -28.80
CA GLN A 1048 37.13 13.36 -28.86
C GLN A 1048 36.74 12.84 -27.47
N SER A 1049 37.68 12.22 -26.76
CA SER A 1049 37.44 11.71 -25.41
C SER A 1049 37.09 12.82 -24.42
N PHE A 1050 37.76 13.97 -24.52
CA PHE A 1050 37.47 15.14 -23.69
C PHE A 1050 36.05 15.68 -23.95
N ALA A 1051 35.67 15.82 -25.22
CA ALA A 1051 34.38 16.36 -25.62
C ALA A 1051 33.22 15.43 -25.23
N ILE A 1052 33.36 14.12 -25.50
CA ILE A 1052 32.37 13.11 -25.09
C ILE A 1052 32.16 13.19 -23.58
N LYS A 1053 33.24 13.27 -22.80
CA LYS A 1053 33.14 13.29 -21.34
C LYS A 1053 32.42 14.52 -20.79
N ILE A 1054 32.62 15.70 -21.38
CA ILE A 1054 31.91 16.94 -20.97
C ILE A 1054 30.44 16.90 -21.40
N LEU A 1055 30.18 16.55 -22.66
CA LEU A 1055 28.83 16.58 -23.23
C LEU A 1055 27.94 15.45 -22.68
N SER A 1056 28.54 14.39 -22.13
CA SER A 1056 27.85 13.28 -21.45
C SER A 1056 27.18 13.66 -20.13
N GLN A 1057 27.43 14.85 -19.61
CA GLN A 1057 26.97 15.22 -18.28
C GLN A 1057 25.57 15.85 -18.28
N THR A 1058 24.82 15.57 -17.21
CA THR A 1058 23.53 16.20 -16.94
C THR A 1058 23.70 17.53 -16.21
N CYS A 1059 22.71 18.41 -16.25
CA CYS A 1059 22.59 19.56 -15.35
C CYS A 1059 21.50 19.35 -14.28
N GLU A 1060 20.83 18.19 -14.28
CA GLU A 1060 19.66 17.92 -13.43
C GLU A 1060 20.02 17.10 -12.18
N GLY A 1061 19.30 17.32 -11.07
CA GLY A 1061 19.47 16.61 -9.81
C GLY A 1061 18.70 15.29 -9.72
N ALA A 1062 18.94 14.54 -8.64
CA ALA A 1062 18.35 13.20 -8.45
C ALA A 1062 16.85 13.22 -8.12
N SER A 1063 16.28 14.36 -7.69
CA SER A 1063 14.86 14.53 -7.39
C SER A 1063 13.95 14.18 -8.57
N ARG A 1064 14.45 14.37 -9.81
CA ARG A 1064 13.79 13.99 -11.04
C ARG A 1064 13.41 12.51 -11.11
N TYR A 1065 14.23 11.66 -10.48
CA TYR A 1065 14.04 10.22 -10.45
C TYR A 1065 12.99 9.80 -9.43
N LYS A 1066 12.47 10.72 -8.60
CA LYS A 1066 11.39 10.44 -7.63
C LYS A 1066 11.65 9.19 -6.79
N LEU A 1067 12.87 9.05 -6.27
CA LEU A 1067 13.24 7.92 -5.43
C LEU A 1067 12.34 7.83 -4.20
N LYS A 1068 11.92 6.60 -3.84
CA LYS A 1068 11.04 6.37 -2.68
C LYS A 1068 11.77 6.65 -1.36
N ARG A 1069 11.60 7.87 -0.83
CA ARG A 1069 12.24 8.34 0.42
C ARG A 1069 11.90 7.51 1.64
N SER A 1070 10.66 7.00 1.72
CA SER A 1070 10.20 6.16 2.84
C SER A 1070 11.02 4.87 3.03
N LEU A 1071 11.60 4.33 1.95
CA LEU A 1071 12.47 3.15 2.03
C LEU A 1071 13.84 3.50 2.62
N ALA A 1072 14.43 4.63 2.23
CA ALA A 1072 15.67 5.15 2.80
C ALA A 1072 15.47 5.51 4.28
N GLU A 1073 14.35 6.15 4.63
CA GLU A 1073 13.97 6.42 6.02
C GLU A 1073 13.88 5.14 6.85
N LYS A 1074 13.20 4.10 6.34
CA LYS A 1074 13.13 2.79 7.02
C LYS A 1074 14.53 2.17 7.18
N LEU A 1075 15.37 2.23 6.15
CA LEU A 1075 16.72 1.68 6.20
C LEU A 1075 17.61 2.39 7.24
N LEU A 1076 17.53 3.72 7.29
CA LEU A 1076 18.45 4.55 8.07
C LEU A 1076 17.99 4.77 9.51
N LEU A 1077 16.67 4.87 9.75
CA LEU A 1077 16.11 5.36 11.01
C LEU A 1077 15.47 4.26 11.88
N THR A 1078 15.38 3.01 11.40
CA THR A 1078 14.84 1.92 12.23
C THR A 1078 15.87 1.49 13.28
N GLU A 1079 15.60 1.83 14.53
CA GLU A 1079 16.39 1.39 15.68
C GLU A 1079 16.11 -0.08 16.04
N GLY A 1080 17.07 -0.74 16.68
CA GLY A 1080 16.91 -2.13 17.14
C GLY A 1080 16.99 -3.21 16.06
N MET A 1081 17.24 -2.86 14.78
CA MET A 1081 17.43 -3.85 13.72
C MET A 1081 18.70 -4.69 13.95
N SER A 1082 18.57 -6.00 13.80
CA SER A 1082 19.71 -6.90 13.72
C SER A 1082 20.56 -6.59 12.48
N HIS A 1083 21.84 -6.99 12.52
CA HIS A 1083 22.72 -6.88 11.36
C HIS A 1083 22.16 -7.59 10.12
N CYS A 1084 21.46 -8.72 10.30
CA CYS A 1084 20.87 -9.48 9.20
C CYS A 1084 19.70 -8.73 8.55
N GLU A 1085 18.81 -8.15 9.36
CA GLU A 1085 17.67 -7.36 8.88
C GLU A 1085 18.14 -6.10 8.16
N ARG A 1086 19.14 -5.40 8.71
CA ARG A 1086 19.74 -4.24 8.06
C ARG A 1086 20.33 -4.61 6.70
N LYS A 1087 21.15 -5.66 6.63
CA LYS A 1087 21.74 -6.13 5.38
C LYS A 1087 20.66 -6.50 4.35
N HIS A 1088 19.60 -7.18 4.79
CA HIS A 1088 18.49 -7.53 3.91
C HIS A 1088 17.76 -6.29 3.35
N LEU A 1089 17.51 -5.28 4.18
CA LEU A 1089 16.94 -4.01 3.73
C LEU A 1089 17.87 -3.22 2.82
N GLU A 1090 19.19 -3.29 3.02
CA GLU A 1090 20.19 -2.70 2.11
C GLU A 1090 20.13 -3.37 0.73
N GLU A 1091 20.06 -4.70 0.67
CA GLU A 1091 19.91 -5.46 -0.58
C GLU A 1091 18.59 -5.09 -1.28
N LEU A 1092 17.48 -5.01 -0.53
CA LEU A 1092 16.18 -4.63 -1.08
C LEU A 1092 16.17 -3.18 -1.59
N ALA A 1093 16.75 -2.24 -0.85
CA ALA A 1093 16.88 -0.84 -1.28
C ALA A 1093 17.74 -0.72 -2.54
N PHE A 1094 18.86 -1.45 -2.60
CA PHE A 1094 19.72 -1.46 -3.77
C PHE A 1094 19.01 -2.00 -5.02
N VAL A 1095 18.27 -3.12 -4.89
CA VAL A 1095 17.49 -3.70 -5.98
C VAL A 1095 16.36 -2.76 -6.40
N HIS A 1096 15.58 -2.26 -5.44
CA HIS A 1096 14.45 -1.36 -5.71
C HIS A 1096 14.90 -0.09 -6.45
N TYR A 1097 15.86 0.64 -5.89
CA TYR A 1097 16.26 1.92 -6.47
C TYR A 1097 16.89 1.75 -7.85
N ASN A 1098 17.75 0.75 -8.07
CA ASN A 1098 18.35 0.54 -9.39
C ASN A 1098 17.35 -0.01 -10.43
N LEU A 1099 16.36 -0.82 -10.04
CA LEU A 1099 15.28 -1.21 -10.95
C LEU A 1099 14.39 -0.02 -11.34
N HIS A 1100 14.07 0.84 -10.36
CA HIS A 1100 13.32 2.07 -10.59
C HIS A 1100 14.08 3.01 -11.54
N LEU A 1101 15.37 3.25 -11.26
CA LEU A 1101 16.27 4.03 -12.11
C LEU A 1101 16.41 3.46 -13.52
N GLN A 1102 16.50 2.13 -13.66
CA GLN A 1102 16.50 1.46 -14.96
C GLN A 1102 15.20 1.73 -15.74
N SER A 1103 14.05 1.76 -15.06
CA SER A 1103 12.75 2.05 -15.69
C SER A 1103 12.60 3.52 -16.09
N CYS A 1104 13.26 4.46 -15.39
CA CYS A 1104 13.27 5.87 -15.76
C CYS A 1104 14.08 6.15 -17.04
N LYS A 1105 14.92 5.20 -17.49
CA LYS A 1105 15.67 5.30 -18.74
C LYS A 1105 14.91 4.70 -19.94
N ALA A 1106 14.10 3.67 -19.70
CA ALA A 1106 13.37 2.93 -20.73
C ALA A 1106 12.17 3.73 -21.24
#